data_AF-A0A6G2VNJ7-F1
#
_entry.id   AF-A0A6G2VNJ7-F1
#
_cell.length_a   1.000
_cell.length_b   1.000
_cell.length_c   1.000
_cell.angle_alpha   90.00
_cell.angle_beta   90.00
_cell.angle_gamma   90.00
#
_symmetry.space_group_name_H-M   'P 1'
#
loop_
_entity.id
_entity.type
_entity.pdbx_description
1 polymer ?
#
loop_
_entity_poly.entity_id
_entity_poly.type
_entity_poly.pdbx_seq_one_letter_code
_entity_poly.pdbx_strand_id
1 'polypeptide(L)'
;KAATLSGLYRVSGGGDSLAARIEEICAEADAAIDNGARLIVLSDRHSDAEHAPIPSLLLTSAVHHHLIRTKQRTHVGLLVEAGDVREVHHVALLIGFGAAAVNPYLAMESVEDLLRAGTFLSGLEPEQAIKNLIYALGKGVLKVMSKMGISTVASYRGAQVFEAVGLDEGFVEKYFNGTTTKIGGVGIDVIAAEVAARHAKAYPASGIAPAHRALEIGGEYQWRREGEPHLFDPETVFRLQHSTRTGRYDIFKKYTDRVNEQSERLMTLRGMFGFKTGDEGRPPVPVDEVEPVSEIVKRFSTGAMSYGSISKEAHETLAIAMNQLGGKSNTGEGGEDPDRLYDPARRSAIKQVASGRFGVTSEYLVNADDIQIKMAQGAKPGEGGQLPGHKVYPWVAKTRHSTPGVGLISPPPHHDIYSIEDLAQLIHDLKNANPQARIHVKLVSEVGVGTVAAGVSKAHADVVLISGHDGGTGASPLTSLKHAGGPWELGLAETQQTLLLNGLRDRIVVQTDGQLKTGRDVVIAALLGAEEFGFATAPLVVSGCIMMRVCHLDTCPVGIATQNPVLRDRFAGKAEHVVNFFRFIAEEVREILAELGFRSIEEAVGHAEALDVERAVNHWKAQGLDLAPLFHVPELPEGAARHQLITQDHGLEKALDNELIKLAADALAANDRAEAQPVRAQVAIRNINRTVGTMLGHEVTKKFGGAGLPEDTIDITFTGSAGQSFGAFLPSGVTLRLEGDANDYVGKGLSGGRVVVRPDRAADHLAEYSTIAGNTIGYGATGGEMFLRGRTGERFCVRNSGALVVSEGVGDHGCEYMTGGHAVVLGPTGRNFAAGMSGGIAYVIDLDPDNVNAGNAGAVEALDDTDRQWLHDVVRRHAEDTGSTVAGKLLADWDTAAQRFSKIIPSTYKAVLAAKDAAERAGLSETEITEKMMEAAING
;
A
#
# COMPACT_ATOMS: atom_id res chain seq x y z
N LYS A 1 -5.85 -45.32 1.69
CA LYS A 1 -4.67 -45.82 0.96
C LYS A 1 -3.95 -44.63 0.33
N ALA A 2 -2.63 -44.55 0.47
CA ALA A 2 -1.80 -43.54 -0.16
C ALA A 2 -0.92 -44.20 -1.23
N ALA A 3 -0.55 -43.47 -2.28
CA ALA A 3 0.42 -43.87 -3.29
C ALA A 3 1.44 -42.75 -3.49
N THR A 4 2.72 -43.10 -3.55
CA THR A 4 3.80 -42.14 -3.85
C THR A 4 4.23 -42.31 -5.29
N LEU A 5 4.23 -41.21 -6.03
CA LEU A 5 4.61 -41.17 -7.44
C LEU A 5 5.89 -40.33 -7.59
N SER A 6 6.86 -40.87 -8.35
CA SER A 6 8.17 -40.24 -8.53
C SER A 6 8.13 -39.20 -9.64
N GLY A 7 8.37 -37.95 -9.29
CA GLY A 7 8.52 -36.81 -10.19
C GLY A 7 9.93 -36.64 -10.73
N LEU A 8 10.61 -37.74 -11.06
CA LEU A 8 11.97 -37.73 -11.61
C LEU A 8 11.96 -38.11 -13.10
N TYR A 9 12.74 -37.41 -13.92
CA TYR A 9 12.87 -37.68 -15.35
C TYR A 9 14.34 -37.78 -15.77
N ARG A 10 14.62 -38.47 -16.88
CA ARG A 10 15.99 -38.62 -17.38
C ARG A 10 16.47 -37.30 -17.98
N VAL A 11 17.46 -36.68 -17.35
CA VAL A 11 17.89 -35.30 -17.67
C VAL A 11 18.48 -35.17 -19.09
N SER A 12 19.13 -36.21 -19.58
CA SER A 12 19.77 -36.23 -20.90
C SER A 12 18.79 -36.18 -22.08
N GLY A 13 17.50 -36.48 -21.84
CA GLY A 13 16.47 -36.46 -22.87
C GLY A 13 15.74 -35.12 -23.02
N GLY A 14 16.17 -34.06 -22.32
CA GLY A 14 15.66 -32.70 -22.53
C GLY A 14 14.16 -32.54 -22.28
N GLY A 15 13.54 -31.61 -23.02
CA GLY A 15 12.12 -31.28 -22.89
C GLY A 15 11.18 -32.44 -23.22
N ASP A 16 11.52 -33.28 -24.20
CA ASP A 16 10.76 -34.47 -24.56
C ASP A 16 10.67 -35.47 -23.40
N SER A 17 11.79 -35.75 -22.75
CA SER A 17 11.85 -36.64 -21.57
C SER A 17 11.07 -36.08 -20.38
N LEU A 18 11.17 -34.76 -20.16
CA LEU A 18 10.40 -34.05 -19.14
C LEU A 18 8.88 -34.16 -19.42
N ALA A 19 8.46 -33.90 -20.66
CA ALA A 19 7.06 -33.99 -21.09
C ALA A 19 6.50 -35.42 -20.97
N ALA A 20 7.25 -36.40 -21.47
CA ALA A 20 6.87 -37.81 -21.40
C ALA A 20 6.69 -38.27 -19.95
N ARG A 21 7.59 -37.90 -19.04
CA ARG A 21 7.45 -38.26 -17.62
C ARG A 21 6.23 -37.62 -16.98
N ILE A 22 5.87 -36.39 -17.35
CA ILE A 22 4.63 -35.75 -16.87
C ILE A 22 3.39 -36.53 -17.34
N GLU A 23 3.38 -37.03 -18.57
CA GLU A 23 2.26 -37.83 -19.09
C GLU A 23 2.18 -39.20 -18.39
N GLU A 24 3.32 -39.85 -18.16
CA GLU A 24 3.41 -41.11 -17.41
C GLU A 24 2.87 -40.96 -15.98
N ILE A 25 3.30 -39.93 -15.23
CA ILE A 25 2.86 -39.74 -13.84
C ILE A 25 1.37 -39.40 -13.75
N CYS A 26 0.79 -38.75 -14.77
CA CYS A 26 -0.66 -38.54 -14.86
C CYS A 26 -1.40 -39.89 -14.99
N ALA A 27 -0.91 -40.81 -15.84
CA ALA A 27 -1.48 -42.14 -15.96
C ALA A 27 -1.27 -42.99 -14.69
N GLU A 28 -0.13 -42.87 -14.02
CA GLU A 28 0.13 -43.51 -12.72
C GLU A 28 -0.83 -43.00 -11.63
N ALA A 29 -1.17 -41.71 -11.65
CA ALA A 29 -2.16 -41.12 -10.76
C ALA A 29 -3.56 -41.72 -10.97
N ASP A 30 -4.00 -41.84 -12.23
CA ASP A 30 -5.27 -42.49 -12.58
C ASP A 30 -5.30 -43.94 -12.07
N ALA A 31 -4.25 -44.71 -12.38
CA ALA A 31 -4.11 -46.11 -11.95
C ALA A 31 -4.08 -46.24 -10.42
N ALA A 32 -3.43 -45.31 -9.71
CA ALA A 32 -3.42 -45.32 -8.25
C ALA A 32 -4.82 -45.09 -7.67
N ILE A 33 -5.59 -44.17 -8.24
CA ILE A 33 -6.97 -43.87 -7.82
C ILE A 33 -7.89 -45.07 -8.06
N ASP A 34 -7.79 -45.71 -9.22
CA ASP A 34 -8.52 -46.93 -9.57
C ASP A 34 -8.18 -48.08 -8.61
N ASN A 35 -6.92 -48.16 -8.19
CA ASN A 35 -6.44 -49.09 -7.16
C ASN A 35 -6.81 -48.66 -5.71
N GLY A 36 -7.69 -47.67 -5.55
CA GLY A 36 -8.26 -47.26 -4.26
C GLY A 36 -7.44 -46.21 -3.50
N ALA A 37 -6.44 -45.57 -4.11
CA ALA A 37 -5.74 -44.45 -3.48
C ALA A 37 -6.71 -43.27 -3.26
N ARG A 38 -6.56 -42.61 -2.12
CA ARG A 38 -7.28 -41.36 -1.77
C ARG A 38 -6.32 -40.23 -1.39
N LEU A 39 -5.03 -40.55 -1.32
CA LEU A 39 -3.93 -39.60 -1.17
C LEU A 39 -2.86 -39.99 -2.20
N ILE A 40 -2.41 -39.01 -2.98
CA ILE A 40 -1.26 -39.16 -3.88
C ILE A 40 -0.16 -38.24 -3.36
N VAL A 41 1.02 -38.81 -3.13
CA VAL A 41 2.24 -38.07 -2.79
C VAL A 41 3.04 -37.89 -4.09
N LEU A 42 3.16 -36.66 -4.56
CA LEU A 42 4.04 -36.29 -5.67
C LEU A 42 5.40 -35.94 -5.06
N SER A 43 6.44 -36.70 -5.38
CA SER A 43 7.75 -36.60 -4.74
C SER A 43 8.88 -36.41 -5.74
N ASP A 44 9.72 -35.40 -5.52
CA ASP A 44 10.97 -35.17 -6.26
C ASP A 44 12.22 -35.74 -5.55
N ARG A 45 12.03 -36.47 -4.43
CA ARG A 45 13.13 -37.14 -3.72
C ARG A 45 13.90 -38.11 -4.60
N HIS A 46 15.15 -38.33 -4.21
CA HIS A 46 16.08 -39.30 -4.80
C HIS A 46 16.57 -38.93 -6.22
N SER A 47 16.60 -37.63 -6.55
CA SER A 47 17.39 -37.17 -7.70
C SER A 47 18.83 -37.69 -7.61
N ASP A 48 19.37 -38.12 -8.74
CA ASP A 48 20.69 -38.73 -8.88
C ASP A 48 21.39 -38.20 -10.14
N ALA A 49 22.55 -38.76 -10.50
CA ALA A 49 23.33 -38.31 -11.65
C ALA A 49 22.65 -38.51 -13.02
N GLU A 50 21.59 -39.31 -13.12
CA GLU A 50 20.85 -39.55 -14.37
C GLU A 50 19.46 -38.89 -14.37
N HIS A 51 18.86 -38.75 -13.19
CA HIS A 51 17.49 -38.30 -13.01
C HIS A 51 17.42 -36.94 -12.33
N ALA A 52 16.86 -35.98 -13.03
CA ALA A 52 16.56 -34.65 -12.50
C ALA A 52 15.13 -34.59 -11.98
N PRO A 53 14.85 -33.74 -10.98
CA PRO A 53 13.51 -33.50 -10.51
C PRO A 53 12.71 -32.69 -11.53
N ILE A 54 11.45 -33.06 -11.75
CA ILE A 54 10.46 -32.18 -12.38
C ILE A 54 10.20 -31.03 -11.40
N PRO A 55 10.26 -29.74 -11.83
CA PRO A 55 9.94 -28.62 -10.96
C PRO A 55 8.61 -28.84 -10.23
N SER A 56 8.59 -28.69 -8.91
CA SER A 56 7.47 -29.19 -8.09
C SER A 56 6.14 -28.53 -8.46
N LEU A 57 6.17 -27.26 -8.85
CA LEU A 57 5.01 -26.51 -9.33
C LEU A 57 4.46 -27.07 -10.65
N LEU A 58 5.32 -27.36 -11.61
CA LEU A 58 4.94 -27.96 -12.90
C LEU A 58 4.33 -29.34 -12.68
N LEU A 59 4.98 -30.18 -11.87
CA LEU A 59 4.48 -31.51 -11.52
C LEU A 59 3.09 -31.44 -10.87
N THR A 60 2.95 -30.59 -9.86
CA THR A 60 1.70 -30.43 -9.09
C THR A 60 0.58 -29.95 -10.00
N SER A 61 0.83 -28.91 -10.78
CA SER A 61 -0.17 -28.31 -11.66
C SER A 61 -0.59 -29.27 -12.77
N ALA A 62 0.36 -29.96 -13.41
CA ALA A 62 0.06 -30.91 -14.47
C ALA A 62 -0.85 -32.05 -14.00
N VAL A 63 -0.53 -32.68 -12.86
CA VAL A 63 -1.36 -33.73 -12.25
C VAL A 63 -2.70 -33.17 -11.79
N HIS A 64 -2.71 -31.97 -11.19
CA HIS A 64 -3.95 -31.32 -10.75
C HIS A 64 -4.93 -31.11 -11.90
N HIS A 65 -4.48 -30.52 -13.00
CA HIS A 65 -5.31 -30.25 -14.17
C HIS A 65 -5.69 -31.51 -14.93
N HIS A 66 -4.80 -32.51 -14.99
CA HIS A 66 -5.13 -33.83 -15.53
C HIS A 66 -6.32 -34.45 -14.79
N LEU A 67 -6.25 -34.50 -13.45
CA LEU A 67 -7.31 -35.05 -12.61
C LEU A 67 -8.61 -34.24 -12.70
N ILE A 68 -8.56 -32.93 -12.98
CA ILE A 68 -9.76 -32.14 -13.28
C ILE A 68 -10.38 -32.59 -14.60
N ARG A 69 -9.58 -32.70 -15.67
CA ARG A 69 -10.03 -33.11 -17.00
C ARG A 69 -10.63 -34.53 -16.99
N THR A 70 -10.04 -35.45 -16.23
CA THR A 70 -10.56 -36.82 -16.06
C THR A 70 -11.67 -36.92 -15.02
N LYS A 71 -12.07 -35.82 -14.38
CA LYS A 71 -13.11 -35.75 -13.32
C LYS A 71 -12.79 -36.59 -12.08
N GLN A 72 -11.52 -36.88 -11.84
CA GLN A 72 -11.06 -37.66 -10.69
C GLN A 72 -10.55 -36.79 -9.53
N ARG A 73 -10.37 -35.48 -9.73
CA ARG A 73 -9.75 -34.58 -8.72
C ARG A 73 -10.46 -34.58 -7.37
N THR A 74 -11.78 -34.77 -7.34
CA THR A 74 -12.58 -34.82 -6.09
C THR A 74 -12.34 -36.10 -5.27
N HIS A 75 -11.74 -37.14 -5.86
CA HIS A 75 -11.55 -38.44 -5.20
C HIS A 75 -10.24 -38.51 -4.40
N VAL A 76 -9.34 -37.53 -4.53
CA VAL A 76 -7.97 -37.63 -4.03
C VAL A 76 -7.43 -36.33 -3.43
N GLY A 77 -6.62 -36.43 -2.38
CA GLY A 77 -5.76 -35.33 -1.91
C GLY A 77 -4.36 -35.42 -2.51
N LEU A 78 -3.80 -34.30 -2.97
CA LEU A 78 -2.42 -34.22 -3.46
C LEU A 78 -1.51 -33.71 -2.34
N LEU A 79 -0.51 -34.49 -1.95
CA LEU A 79 0.57 -34.07 -1.06
C LEU A 79 1.82 -33.86 -1.91
N VAL A 80 2.49 -32.72 -1.77
CA VAL A 80 3.68 -32.40 -2.56
C VAL A 80 4.90 -32.49 -1.65
N GLU A 81 5.78 -33.45 -1.92
CA GLU A 81 7.09 -33.57 -1.28
C GLU A 81 8.14 -33.03 -2.24
N ALA A 82 8.75 -31.89 -1.87
CA ALA A 82 9.56 -31.11 -2.80
C ALA A 82 10.83 -30.52 -2.16
N GLY A 83 11.95 -30.65 -2.85
CA GLY A 83 13.25 -30.10 -2.45
C GLY A 83 13.48 -28.64 -2.88
N ASP A 84 12.74 -28.15 -3.88
CA ASP A 84 12.82 -26.77 -4.39
C ASP A 84 11.97 -25.75 -3.59
N VAL A 85 11.19 -26.22 -2.61
CA VAL A 85 10.33 -25.38 -1.77
C VAL A 85 11.07 -24.86 -0.55
N ARG A 86 11.35 -23.55 -0.53
CA ARG A 86 12.07 -22.88 0.57
C ARG A 86 11.50 -21.53 0.97
N GLU A 87 10.69 -20.91 0.12
CA GLU A 87 10.07 -19.60 0.38
C GLU A 87 8.56 -19.73 0.54
N VAL A 88 7.97 -18.74 1.22
CA VAL A 88 6.51 -18.59 1.37
C VAL A 88 5.79 -18.66 0.02
N HIS A 89 6.35 -18.03 -1.02
CA HIS A 89 5.73 -17.99 -2.34
C HIS A 89 5.68 -19.37 -3.00
N HIS A 90 6.69 -20.23 -2.78
CA HIS A 90 6.69 -21.59 -3.35
C HIS A 90 5.54 -22.41 -2.75
N VAL A 91 5.32 -22.33 -1.44
CA VAL A 91 4.20 -23.00 -0.77
C VAL A 91 2.86 -22.45 -1.26
N ALA A 92 2.74 -21.13 -1.39
CA ALA A 92 1.54 -20.47 -1.88
C ALA A 92 1.19 -20.91 -3.32
N LEU A 93 2.18 -20.94 -4.22
CA LEU A 93 2.01 -21.44 -5.59
C LEU A 93 1.53 -22.90 -5.59
N LEU A 94 2.20 -23.79 -4.86
CA LEU A 94 1.80 -25.20 -4.81
C LEU A 94 0.35 -25.40 -4.34
N ILE A 95 -0.09 -24.68 -3.30
CA ILE A 95 -1.48 -24.74 -2.85
C ILE A 95 -2.40 -24.14 -3.92
N GLY A 96 -2.06 -22.98 -4.46
CA GLY A 96 -2.82 -22.28 -5.50
C GLY A 96 -3.01 -23.10 -6.79
N PHE A 97 -2.09 -24.05 -7.06
CA PHE A 97 -2.14 -24.99 -8.18
C PHE A 97 -2.53 -26.42 -7.77
N GLY A 98 -3.13 -26.59 -6.58
CA GLY A 98 -3.91 -27.79 -6.25
C GLY A 98 -3.33 -28.71 -5.17
N ALA A 99 -2.19 -28.38 -4.57
CA ALA A 99 -1.66 -29.13 -3.42
C ALA A 99 -2.61 -29.00 -2.21
N ALA A 100 -2.91 -30.12 -1.55
CA ALA A 100 -3.64 -30.14 -0.29
C ALA A 100 -2.71 -29.94 0.92
N ALA A 101 -1.45 -30.36 0.79
CA ALA A 101 -0.39 -30.11 1.77
C ALA A 101 0.97 -30.17 1.07
N VAL A 102 1.96 -29.49 1.67
CA VAL A 102 3.31 -29.35 1.14
C VAL A 102 4.30 -29.81 2.21
N ASN A 103 5.23 -30.68 1.83
CA ASN A 103 6.35 -31.15 2.62
C ASN A 103 7.67 -30.60 2.03
N PRO A 104 8.18 -29.46 2.51
CA PRO A 104 9.41 -28.84 2.02
C PRO A 104 10.65 -29.52 2.64
N TYR A 105 10.85 -30.80 2.33
CA TYR A 105 11.78 -31.64 3.09
C TYR A 105 13.21 -31.10 3.10
N LEU A 106 13.71 -30.59 1.96
CA LEU A 106 15.10 -30.14 1.87
C LEU A 106 15.32 -28.85 2.66
N ALA A 107 14.30 -27.99 2.76
CA ALA A 107 14.37 -26.81 3.62
C ALA A 107 14.39 -27.19 5.11
N MET A 108 13.63 -28.22 5.51
CA MET A 108 13.69 -28.75 6.88
C MET A 108 15.06 -29.34 7.19
N GLU A 109 15.57 -30.21 6.30
CA GLU A 109 16.91 -30.82 6.42
C GLU A 109 18.02 -29.74 6.43
N SER A 110 17.87 -28.67 5.65
CA SER A 110 18.82 -27.54 5.64
C SER A 110 18.87 -26.79 6.98
N VAL A 111 17.72 -26.57 7.62
CA VAL A 111 17.68 -25.90 8.93
C VAL A 111 18.29 -26.78 10.02
N GLU A 112 18.06 -28.09 9.96
CA GLU A 112 18.74 -29.04 10.87
C GLU A 112 20.26 -29.00 10.68
N ASP A 113 20.74 -29.00 9.44
CA ASP A 113 22.18 -28.98 9.15
C ASP A 113 22.84 -27.67 9.61
N LEU A 114 22.17 -26.52 9.41
CA LEU A 114 22.63 -25.22 9.91
C LEU A 114 22.74 -25.20 11.45
N LEU A 115 21.82 -25.84 12.14
CA LEU A 115 21.85 -25.97 13.60
C LEU A 115 22.98 -26.91 14.05
N ARG A 116 23.17 -28.05 13.37
CA ARG A 116 24.28 -28.98 13.63
C ARG A 116 25.64 -28.32 13.42
N ALA A 117 25.76 -27.45 12.41
CA ALA A 117 26.97 -26.68 12.13
C ALA A 117 27.28 -25.59 13.19
N GLY A 118 26.29 -25.17 14.00
CA GLY A 118 26.46 -24.27 15.14
C GLY A 118 27.00 -22.86 14.84
N THR A 119 27.12 -22.48 13.57
CA THR A 119 27.78 -21.22 13.16
C THR A 119 26.83 -20.02 13.15
N PHE A 120 25.57 -20.24 12.74
CA PHE A 120 24.56 -19.17 12.59
C PHE A 120 23.37 -19.32 13.53
N LEU A 121 23.09 -20.55 13.96
CA LEU A 121 21.99 -20.89 14.86
C LEU A 121 22.57 -21.73 16.00
N SER A 122 22.29 -21.35 17.24
CA SER A 122 22.69 -22.09 18.44
C SER A 122 21.62 -21.97 19.53
N GLY A 123 21.60 -22.92 20.48
CA GLY A 123 20.68 -22.87 21.62
C GLY A 123 19.22 -23.25 21.32
N LEU A 124 18.96 -23.98 20.24
CA LEU A 124 17.63 -24.51 19.89
C LEU A 124 17.72 -26.02 19.61
N GLU A 125 16.65 -26.76 19.89
CA GLU A 125 16.52 -28.17 19.49
C GLU A 125 16.07 -28.26 18.00
N PRO A 126 16.53 -29.28 17.23
CA PRO A 126 16.18 -29.44 15.82
C PRO A 126 14.68 -29.39 15.52
N GLU A 127 13.86 -30.07 16.33
CA GLU A 127 12.40 -30.10 16.15
C GLU A 127 11.77 -28.72 16.32
N GLN A 128 12.30 -27.90 17.23
CA GLN A 128 11.84 -26.53 17.43
C GLN A 128 12.23 -25.65 16.23
N ALA A 129 13.41 -25.85 15.66
CA ALA A 129 13.85 -25.11 14.47
C ALA A 129 12.96 -25.43 13.25
N ILE A 130 12.63 -26.71 13.03
CA ILE A 130 11.69 -27.14 11.99
C ILE A 130 10.29 -26.57 12.22
N LYS A 131 9.79 -26.61 13.47
CA LYS A 131 8.49 -26.04 13.83
C LYS A 131 8.43 -24.54 13.54
N ASN A 132 9.52 -23.81 13.79
CA ASN A 132 9.63 -22.39 13.46
C ASN A 132 9.58 -22.15 11.94
N LEU A 133 10.28 -22.97 11.14
CA LEU A 133 10.22 -22.89 9.67
C LEU A 133 8.79 -23.12 9.16
N ILE A 134 8.13 -24.21 9.62
CA ILE A 134 6.76 -24.54 9.22
C ILE A 134 5.79 -23.42 9.62
N TYR A 135 5.93 -22.89 10.83
CA TYR A 135 5.12 -21.77 11.30
C TYR A 135 5.33 -20.52 10.43
N ALA A 136 6.57 -20.18 10.09
CA ALA A 136 6.89 -19.02 9.26
C ALA A 136 6.32 -19.16 7.84
N LEU A 137 6.47 -20.34 7.22
CA LEU A 137 5.89 -20.64 5.90
C LEU A 137 4.36 -20.58 5.94
N GLY A 138 3.73 -21.23 6.92
CA GLY A 138 2.27 -21.25 7.08
C GLY A 138 1.68 -19.86 7.33
N LYS A 139 2.28 -19.08 8.24
CA LYS A 139 1.89 -17.68 8.48
C LYS A 139 2.08 -16.82 7.23
N GLY A 140 3.15 -17.06 6.49
CA GLY A 140 3.42 -16.39 5.22
C GLY A 140 2.33 -16.67 4.17
N VAL A 141 1.84 -17.91 4.07
CA VAL A 141 0.75 -18.26 3.14
C VAL A 141 -0.53 -17.51 3.49
N LEU A 142 -0.89 -17.43 4.78
CA LEU A 142 -2.05 -16.62 5.23
C LEU A 142 -1.92 -15.16 4.78
N LYS A 143 -0.69 -14.63 4.82
CA LYS A 143 -0.39 -13.27 4.36
C LYS A 143 -0.50 -13.12 2.84
N VAL A 144 -0.12 -14.12 2.05
CA VAL A 144 -0.33 -14.10 0.59
C VAL A 144 -1.83 -14.15 0.26
N MET A 145 -2.59 -15.01 0.94
CA MET A 145 -4.04 -15.13 0.75
C MET A 145 -4.78 -13.82 1.07
N SER A 146 -4.40 -13.15 2.15
CA SER A 146 -5.06 -11.91 2.58
C SER A 146 -4.89 -10.76 1.60
N LYS A 147 -3.87 -10.79 0.71
CA LYS A 147 -3.67 -9.76 -0.33
C LYS A 147 -4.88 -9.66 -1.28
N MET A 148 -5.58 -10.77 -1.50
CA MET A 148 -6.77 -10.87 -2.33
C MET A 148 -8.06 -10.98 -1.49
N GLY A 149 -8.00 -10.74 -0.19
CA GLY A 149 -9.16 -10.88 0.71
C GLY A 149 -9.61 -12.33 0.97
N ILE A 150 -8.80 -13.34 0.62
CA ILE A 150 -9.18 -14.75 0.78
C ILE A 150 -8.91 -15.21 2.23
N SER A 151 -9.95 -15.65 2.94
CA SER A 151 -9.84 -16.04 4.35
C SER A 151 -9.62 -17.53 4.61
N THR A 152 -9.81 -18.41 3.61
CA THR A 152 -9.71 -19.87 3.82
C THR A 152 -8.78 -20.55 2.82
N VAL A 153 -7.95 -21.49 3.29
CA VAL A 153 -7.06 -22.28 2.43
C VAL A 153 -7.85 -23.13 1.44
N ALA A 154 -9.05 -23.57 1.83
CA ALA A 154 -9.93 -24.34 0.97
C ALA A 154 -10.36 -23.56 -0.28
N SER A 155 -10.66 -22.27 -0.14
CA SER A 155 -10.98 -21.37 -1.26
C SER A 155 -9.75 -20.98 -2.06
N TYR A 156 -8.57 -20.86 -1.43
CA TYR A 156 -7.33 -20.52 -2.10
C TYR A 156 -6.77 -21.67 -2.95
N ARG A 157 -6.98 -22.91 -2.53
CA ARG A 157 -6.46 -24.10 -3.21
C ARG A 157 -7.07 -24.27 -4.60
N GLY A 158 -6.24 -24.26 -5.63
CA GLY A 158 -6.69 -24.34 -7.02
C GLY A 158 -7.26 -23.04 -7.59
N ALA A 159 -7.22 -21.93 -6.83
CA ALA A 159 -7.80 -20.65 -7.27
C ALA A 159 -6.95 -19.90 -8.30
N GLN A 160 -5.67 -20.25 -8.43
CA GLN A 160 -4.74 -19.62 -9.39
C GLN A 160 -4.71 -18.09 -9.32
N VAL A 161 -4.65 -17.51 -8.12
CA VAL A 161 -4.51 -16.05 -7.93
C VAL A 161 -3.07 -15.57 -8.19
N PHE A 162 -2.56 -15.90 -9.37
CA PHE A 162 -1.23 -15.60 -9.86
C PHE A 162 -1.29 -15.18 -11.33
N GLU A 163 -0.30 -14.40 -11.75
CA GLU A 163 -0.06 -14.02 -13.15
C GLU A 163 1.25 -14.65 -13.61
N ALA A 164 1.24 -15.26 -14.80
CA ALA A 164 2.45 -15.75 -15.44
C ALA A 164 3.03 -14.65 -16.34
N VAL A 165 4.32 -14.37 -16.18
CA VAL A 165 5.07 -13.44 -17.04
C VAL A 165 6.28 -14.19 -17.59
N GLY A 166 6.37 -14.28 -18.91
CA GLY A 166 7.48 -14.98 -19.58
C GLY A 166 7.27 -16.49 -19.76
N LEU A 167 6.04 -16.99 -19.69
CA LEU A 167 5.70 -18.38 -20.01
C LEU A 167 4.86 -18.44 -21.29
N ASP A 168 5.22 -19.37 -22.18
CA ASP A 168 4.51 -19.63 -23.44
C ASP A 168 3.02 -19.95 -23.21
N GLU A 169 2.16 -19.49 -24.12
CA GLU A 169 0.71 -19.67 -24.03
C GLU A 169 0.32 -21.15 -24.10
N GLY A 170 0.89 -21.92 -25.02
CA GLY A 170 0.60 -23.35 -25.16
C GLY A 170 1.10 -24.16 -23.95
N PHE A 171 2.25 -23.78 -23.38
CA PHE A 171 2.75 -24.35 -22.13
C PHE A 171 1.81 -24.07 -20.95
N VAL A 172 1.34 -22.83 -20.79
CA VAL A 172 0.36 -22.45 -19.76
C VAL A 172 -0.97 -23.16 -19.99
N GLU A 173 -1.48 -23.23 -21.21
CA GLU A 173 -2.72 -23.92 -21.54
C GLU A 173 -2.67 -25.41 -21.17
N LYS A 174 -1.54 -26.08 -21.43
CA LYS A 174 -1.35 -27.51 -21.13
C LYS A 174 -1.23 -27.77 -19.62
N TYR A 175 -0.38 -27.02 -18.92
CA TYR A 175 0.07 -27.35 -17.57
C TYR A 175 -0.48 -26.44 -16.45
N PHE A 176 -0.89 -25.21 -16.76
CA PHE A 176 -1.35 -24.18 -15.81
C PHE A 176 -2.70 -23.57 -16.24
N ASN A 177 -3.54 -24.39 -16.89
CA ASN A 177 -4.76 -23.97 -17.57
C ASN A 177 -5.61 -23.00 -16.71
N GLY A 178 -5.94 -21.84 -17.26
CA GLY A 178 -6.69 -20.77 -16.58
C GLY A 178 -5.81 -19.62 -16.03
N THR A 179 -4.50 -19.79 -15.98
CA THR A 179 -3.56 -18.71 -15.58
C THR A 179 -3.33 -17.75 -16.74
N THR A 180 -3.38 -16.44 -16.48
CA THR A 180 -3.10 -15.42 -17.50
C THR A 180 -1.61 -15.37 -17.82
N THR A 181 -1.27 -15.35 -19.11
CA THR A 181 0.06 -15.00 -19.65
C THR A 181 -0.12 -14.06 -20.84
N LYS A 182 0.38 -12.82 -20.74
CA LYS A 182 0.09 -11.78 -21.76
C LYS A 182 1.13 -11.67 -22.87
N ILE A 183 2.37 -12.04 -22.55
CA ILE A 183 3.52 -11.80 -23.43
C ILE A 183 4.17 -13.09 -23.89
N GLY A 184 3.57 -14.25 -23.64
CA GLY A 184 4.19 -15.54 -23.93
C GLY A 184 5.54 -15.70 -23.23
N GLY A 185 6.42 -16.52 -23.81
CA GLY A 185 7.79 -16.70 -23.36
C GLY A 185 8.27 -18.14 -23.46
N VAL A 186 8.81 -18.67 -22.36
CA VAL A 186 9.51 -19.95 -22.39
C VAL A 186 8.55 -21.14 -22.28
N GLY A 187 8.84 -22.19 -23.05
CA GLY A 187 8.15 -23.47 -23.00
C GLY A 187 8.96 -24.57 -22.31
N ILE A 188 8.53 -25.82 -22.49
CA ILE A 188 9.08 -26.98 -21.77
C ILE A 188 10.57 -27.24 -22.02
N ASP A 189 11.07 -26.95 -23.22
CA ASP A 189 12.48 -27.18 -23.58
C ASP A 189 13.44 -26.30 -22.79
N VAL A 190 13.10 -25.01 -22.63
CA VAL A 190 13.89 -24.07 -21.85
C VAL A 190 13.84 -24.42 -20.37
N ILE A 191 12.67 -24.84 -19.86
CA ILE A 191 12.55 -25.32 -18.48
C ILE A 191 13.44 -26.55 -18.26
N ALA A 192 13.43 -27.52 -19.18
CA ALA A 192 14.29 -28.69 -19.10
C ALA A 192 15.78 -28.33 -19.17
N ALA A 193 16.16 -27.36 -20.01
CA ALA A 193 17.54 -26.88 -20.11
C ALA A 193 18.00 -26.17 -18.81
N GLU A 194 17.15 -25.36 -18.19
CA GLU A 194 17.41 -24.70 -16.91
C GLU A 194 17.52 -25.71 -15.75
N VAL A 195 16.69 -26.75 -15.74
CA VAL A 195 16.83 -27.88 -14.79
C VAL A 195 18.15 -28.62 -15.03
N ALA A 196 18.47 -28.96 -16.29
CA ALA A 196 19.70 -29.65 -16.65
C ALA A 196 20.96 -28.86 -16.27
N ALA A 197 20.95 -27.52 -16.41
CA ALA A 197 22.06 -26.67 -16.00
C ALA A 197 22.33 -26.72 -14.49
N ARG A 198 21.26 -26.66 -13.66
CA ARG A 198 21.39 -26.80 -12.20
C ARG A 198 21.82 -28.20 -11.81
N HIS A 199 21.25 -29.22 -12.47
CA HIS A 199 21.58 -30.63 -12.26
C HIS A 199 23.05 -30.93 -12.58
N ALA A 200 23.57 -30.48 -13.72
CA ALA A 200 24.97 -30.66 -14.12
C ALA A 200 25.96 -29.99 -13.16
N LYS A 201 25.55 -28.94 -12.44
CA LYS A 201 26.36 -28.33 -11.39
C LYS A 201 26.39 -29.17 -10.12
N ALA A 202 25.27 -29.79 -9.75
CA ALA A 202 25.18 -30.69 -8.61
C ALA A 202 25.87 -32.04 -8.88
N TYR A 203 25.80 -32.52 -10.12
CA TYR A 203 26.41 -33.77 -10.61
C TYR A 203 27.38 -33.46 -11.77
N PRO A 204 28.55 -32.86 -11.49
CA PRO A 204 29.51 -32.52 -12.54
C PRO A 204 30.01 -33.80 -13.22
N ALA A 205 30.14 -33.76 -14.55
CA ALA A 205 30.62 -34.90 -15.34
C ALA A 205 32.02 -35.39 -14.92
N SER A 206 32.83 -34.52 -14.29
CA SER A 206 34.13 -34.87 -13.73
C SER A 206 34.04 -35.67 -12.41
N GLY A 207 32.88 -35.70 -11.76
CA GLY A 207 32.69 -36.23 -10.41
C GLY A 207 33.32 -35.38 -9.30
N ILE A 208 33.93 -34.24 -9.64
CA ILE A 208 34.64 -33.37 -8.70
C ILE A 208 33.81 -32.12 -8.43
N ALA A 209 33.31 -31.98 -7.21
CA ALA A 209 32.63 -30.76 -6.76
C ALA A 209 33.63 -29.58 -6.64
N PRO A 210 33.20 -28.33 -6.86
CA PRO A 210 34.06 -27.16 -6.69
C PRO A 210 34.65 -27.07 -5.28
N ALA A 211 35.98 -27.01 -5.16
CA ALA A 211 36.69 -27.08 -3.87
C ALA A 211 36.50 -25.84 -2.97
N HIS A 212 36.08 -24.70 -3.53
CA HIS A 212 36.09 -23.42 -2.81
C HIS A 212 34.70 -22.97 -2.32
N ARG A 213 33.60 -23.50 -2.88
CA ARG A 213 32.22 -23.14 -2.48
C ARG A 213 31.23 -24.27 -2.82
N ALA A 214 30.37 -24.59 -1.85
CA ALA A 214 29.27 -25.54 -2.02
C ALA A 214 28.04 -24.91 -2.70
N LEU A 215 27.79 -23.61 -2.50
CA LEU A 215 26.68 -22.86 -3.08
C LEU A 215 27.17 -21.54 -3.69
N GLU A 216 26.43 -21.02 -4.67
CA GLU A 216 26.61 -19.66 -5.16
C GLU A 216 26.23 -18.62 -4.10
N ILE A 217 26.89 -17.46 -4.12
CA ILE A 217 26.58 -16.37 -3.18
C ILE A 217 25.18 -15.79 -3.46
N GLY A 218 24.78 -15.76 -4.74
CA GLY A 218 23.61 -15.04 -5.20
C GLY A 218 23.75 -13.52 -5.08
N GLY A 219 22.74 -12.81 -5.56
CA GLY A 219 22.65 -11.35 -5.60
C GLY A 219 21.22 -10.85 -5.78
N GLU A 220 20.21 -11.72 -5.76
CA GLU A 220 18.82 -11.36 -6.02
C GLU A 220 18.31 -10.23 -5.10
N TYR A 221 18.58 -10.30 -3.80
CA TYR A 221 18.07 -9.34 -2.81
C TYR A 221 18.98 -8.11 -2.62
N GLN A 222 20.29 -8.28 -2.83
CA GLN A 222 21.28 -7.23 -2.68
C GLN A 222 22.40 -7.45 -3.69
N TRP A 223 22.85 -6.36 -4.33
CA TRP A 223 23.94 -6.41 -5.29
C TRP A 223 25.19 -7.06 -4.67
N ARG A 224 25.76 -8.00 -5.44
CA ARG A 224 27.02 -8.67 -5.18
C ARG A 224 27.81 -8.70 -6.48
N ARG A 225 29.13 -8.61 -6.39
CA ARG A 225 30.02 -8.56 -7.56
C ARG A 225 29.87 -9.81 -8.46
N GLU A 226 29.62 -10.96 -7.86
CA GLU A 226 29.45 -12.26 -8.53
C GLU A 226 27.97 -12.73 -8.54
N GLY A 227 27.02 -11.84 -8.27
CA GLY A 227 25.58 -12.16 -8.22
C GLY A 227 24.79 -11.62 -9.42
N GLU A 228 23.47 -11.68 -9.34
CA GLU A 228 22.57 -11.15 -10.37
C GLU A 228 22.78 -9.64 -10.59
N PRO A 229 22.59 -9.13 -11.81
CA PRO A 229 22.74 -7.70 -12.12
C PRO A 229 21.64 -6.84 -11.48
N HIS A 230 21.97 -5.59 -11.13
CA HIS A 230 21.03 -4.58 -10.62
C HIS A 230 21.18 -3.28 -11.41
N LEU A 231 20.07 -2.62 -11.73
CA LEU A 231 20.09 -1.32 -12.45
C LEU A 231 20.81 -0.22 -11.65
N PHE A 232 20.84 -0.35 -10.33
CA PHE A 232 21.74 0.41 -9.48
C PHE A 232 22.85 -0.50 -8.98
N ASP A 233 24.04 -0.26 -9.50
CA ASP A 233 25.32 -0.81 -9.07
C ASP A 233 26.23 0.33 -8.55
N PRO A 234 27.41 0.03 -7.99
CA PRO A 234 28.31 1.08 -7.51
C PRO A 234 28.72 2.12 -8.55
N GLU A 235 28.81 1.74 -9.83
CA GLU A 235 29.27 2.61 -10.91
C GLU A 235 28.19 3.62 -11.31
N THR A 236 26.97 3.14 -11.56
CA THR A 236 25.79 3.95 -11.88
C THR A 236 25.45 4.90 -10.73
N VAL A 237 25.52 4.44 -9.47
CA VAL A 237 25.35 5.29 -8.28
C VAL A 237 26.39 6.40 -8.24
N PHE A 238 27.67 6.08 -8.45
CA PHE A 238 28.73 7.07 -8.46
C PHE A 238 28.55 8.13 -9.56
N ARG A 239 28.29 7.71 -10.81
CA ARG A 239 28.12 8.62 -11.95
C ARG A 239 26.92 9.56 -11.76
N LEU A 240 25.80 9.04 -11.27
CA LEU A 240 24.59 9.84 -10.99
C LEU A 240 24.84 10.88 -9.89
N GLN A 241 25.49 10.49 -8.80
CA GLN A 241 25.85 11.44 -7.74
C GLN A 241 26.86 12.48 -8.20
N HIS A 242 27.87 12.07 -8.99
CA HIS A 242 28.91 12.97 -9.44
C HIS A 242 28.40 14.01 -10.46
N SER A 243 27.62 13.57 -11.45
CA SER A 243 27.05 14.45 -12.49
C SER A 243 26.14 15.53 -11.88
N THR A 244 25.26 15.16 -10.96
CA THR A 244 24.30 16.09 -10.33
C THR A 244 24.95 17.05 -9.34
N ARG A 245 25.98 16.61 -8.60
CA ARG A 245 26.78 17.48 -7.73
C ARG A 245 27.63 18.49 -8.49
N THR A 246 28.18 18.09 -9.64
CA THR A 246 29.07 18.95 -10.45
C THR A 246 28.37 19.73 -11.56
N GLY A 247 27.06 19.49 -11.76
CA GLY A 247 26.29 20.13 -12.84
C GLY A 247 26.73 19.69 -14.24
N ARG A 248 27.22 18.44 -14.39
CA ARG A 248 27.82 17.93 -15.63
C ARG A 248 26.89 16.97 -16.38
N TYR A 249 26.18 17.50 -17.37
CA TYR A 249 25.26 16.74 -18.21
C TYR A 249 25.96 15.64 -19.04
N ASP A 250 27.20 15.86 -19.48
CA ASP A 250 27.99 14.86 -20.22
C ASP A 250 28.32 13.61 -19.38
N ILE A 251 28.49 13.77 -18.06
CA ILE A 251 28.66 12.64 -17.13
C ILE A 251 27.31 11.97 -16.86
N PHE A 252 26.23 12.76 -16.86
CA PHE A 252 24.87 12.23 -16.73
C PHE A 252 24.51 11.32 -17.90
N LYS A 253 24.83 11.70 -19.15
CA LYS A 253 24.64 10.81 -20.31
C LYS A 253 25.38 9.48 -20.15
N LYS A 254 26.64 9.50 -19.67
CA LYS A 254 27.37 8.25 -19.34
C LYS A 254 26.68 7.40 -18.27
N TYR A 255 25.92 8.02 -17.36
CA TYR A 255 25.08 7.29 -16.41
C TYR A 255 23.87 6.66 -17.12
N THR A 256 23.13 7.44 -17.92
CA THR A 256 21.93 6.95 -18.59
C THR A 256 22.24 5.89 -19.65
N ASP A 257 23.32 6.06 -20.42
CA ASP A 257 23.85 5.05 -21.35
C ASP A 257 24.09 3.71 -20.65
N ARG A 258 24.77 3.75 -19.49
CA ARG A 258 25.06 2.53 -18.70
C ARG A 258 23.79 1.86 -18.19
N VAL A 259 22.81 2.64 -17.73
CA VAL A 259 21.51 2.11 -17.27
C VAL A 259 20.72 1.50 -18.43
N ASN A 260 20.73 2.16 -19.59
CA ASN A 260 20.06 1.69 -20.80
C ASN A 260 20.69 0.38 -21.31
N GLU A 261 22.02 0.30 -21.40
CA GLU A 261 22.76 -0.94 -21.76
C GLU A 261 22.49 -2.09 -20.79
N GLN A 262 22.36 -1.82 -19.49
CA GLN A 262 22.02 -2.84 -18.50
C GLN A 262 20.59 -3.34 -18.69
N SER A 263 19.67 -2.44 -18.98
CA SER A 263 18.27 -2.77 -19.23
C SER A 263 18.12 -3.69 -20.44
N GLU A 264 18.96 -3.51 -21.48
CA GLU A 264 19.04 -4.38 -22.66
C GLU A 264 19.52 -5.81 -22.35
N ARG A 265 20.11 -6.07 -21.17
CA ARG A 265 20.48 -7.43 -20.71
C ARG A 265 19.29 -8.19 -20.11
N LEU A 266 18.09 -7.91 -20.61
CA LEU A 266 16.80 -8.48 -20.16
C LEU A 266 16.50 -8.25 -18.66
N MET A 267 16.84 -7.07 -18.14
CA MET A 267 16.54 -6.72 -16.75
C MET A 267 15.14 -6.10 -16.57
N THR A 268 14.58 -5.52 -17.64
CA THR A 268 13.27 -4.86 -17.67
C THR A 268 12.63 -5.05 -19.05
N LEU A 269 11.30 -4.93 -19.15
CA LEU A 269 10.61 -5.01 -20.45
C LEU A 269 10.98 -3.84 -21.36
N ARG A 270 10.97 -2.61 -20.82
CA ARG A 270 11.36 -1.40 -21.57
C ARG A 270 12.81 -1.40 -22.08
N GLY A 271 13.68 -2.22 -21.50
CA GLY A 271 15.03 -2.43 -22.01
C GLY A 271 15.06 -3.14 -23.37
N MET A 272 13.99 -3.84 -23.73
CA MET A 272 13.86 -4.52 -25.02
C MET A 272 13.24 -3.65 -26.13
N PHE A 273 12.71 -2.48 -25.80
CA PHE A 273 12.03 -1.61 -26.77
C PHE A 273 13.05 -0.80 -27.58
N GLY A 274 12.84 -0.68 -28.88
CA GLY A 274 13.49 0.31 -29.74
C GLY A 274 12.57 1.51 -29.96
N PHE A 275 13.11 2.51 -30.67
CA PHE A 275 12.31 3.58 -31.25
C PHE A 275 12.35 3.48 -32.77
N LYS A 276 11.22 3.69 -33.43
CA LYS A 276 11.17 3.78 -34.89
C LYS A 276 11.76 5.09 -35.36
N THR A 277 12.74 5.00 -36.25
CA THR A 277 13.48 6.14 -36.81
C THR A 277 13.63 5.97 -38.33
N GLY A 278 14.04 7.02 -39.05
CA GLY A 278 14.22 6.96 -40.50
C GLY A 278 12.90 6.83 -41.27
N ASP A 279 12.87 5.99 -42.30
CA ASP A 279 11.71 5.82 -43.20
C ASP A 279 10.48 5.21 -42.49
N GLU A 280 10.68 4.52 -41.37
CA GLU A 280 9.62 3.94 -40.54
C GLU A 280 9.16 4.86 -39.39
N GLY A 281 9.88 5.96 -39.16
CA GLY A 281 9.63 6.93 -38.10
C GLY A 281 9.06 8.25 -38.61
N ARG A 282 8.74 9.15 -37.67
CA ARG A 282 8.39 10.53 -38.00
C ARG A 282 9.67 11.31 -38.35
N PRO A 283 9.60 12.35 -39.20
CA PRO A 283 10.74 13.22 -39.45
C PRO A 283 11.20 13.92 -38.15
N PRO A 284 12.50 13.86 -37.81
CA PRO A 284 13.02 14.56 -36.64
C PRO A 284 12.80 16.07 -36.72
N VAL A 285 12.69 16.71 -35.56
CA VAL A 285 12.57 18.18 -35.42
C VAL A 285 13.79 18.75 -34.69
N PRO A 286 14.13 20.04 -34.88
CA PRO A 286 15.14 20.70 -34.05
C PRO A 286 14.75 20.66 -32.56
N VAL A 287 15.71 20.40 -31.67
CA VAL A 287 15.46 20.36 -30.22
C VAL A 287 14.91 21.69 -29.68
N ASP A 288 15.24 22.81 -30.35
CA ASP A 288 14.74 24.15 -30.01
C ASP A 288 13.24 24.34 -30.29
N GLU A 289 12.63 23.49 -31.13
CA GLU A 289 11.17 23.44 -31.35
C GLU A 289 10.44 22.63 -30.28
N VAL A 290 11.16 21.81 -29.50
CA VAL A 290 10.58 21.01 -28.43
C VAL A 290 10.34 21.87 -27.19
N GLU A 291 9.23 21.63 -26.50
CA GLU A 291 8.86 22.33 -25.27
C GLU A 291 10.05 22.43 -24.29
N PRO A 292 10.19 23.57 -23.57
CA PRO A 292 11.37 23.80 -22.76
C PRO A 292 11.36 22.92 -21.50
N VAL A 293 12.56 22.73 -20.92
CA VAL A 293 12.76 22.00 -19.65
C VAL A 293 11.80 22.46 -18.56
N SER A 294 11.49 23.76 -18.49
CA SER A 294 10.59 24.35 -17.49
C SER A 294 9.15 23.84 -17.56
N GLU A 295 8.68 23.36 -18.72
CA GLU A 295 7.35 22.76 -18.86
C GLU A 295 7.39 21.26 -18.56
N ILE A 296 8.41 20.56 -19.06
CA ILE A 296 8.57 19.11 -18.84
C ILE A 296 8.68 18.77 -17.34
N VAL A 297 9.45 19.53 -16.56
CA VAL A 297 9.64 19.24 -15.12
C VAL A 297 8.36 19.36 -14.30
N LYS A 298 7.33 20.08 -14.77
CA LYS A 298 6.03 20.17 -14.09
C LYS A 298 5.28 18.84 -14.11
N ARG A 299 5.61 17.96 -15.07
CA ARG A 299 5.08 16.58 -15.18
C ARG A 299 5.84 15.60 -14.28
N PHE A 300 6.91 16.05 -13.62
CA PHE A 300 7.70 15.21 -12.73
C PHE A 300 7.28 15.36 -11.27
N SER A 301 7.24 14.22 -10.59
CA SER A 301 7.03 14.18 -9.15
C SER A 301 8.07 13.33 -8.45
N THR A 302 8.43 13.69 -7.22
CA THR A 302 9.11 12.74 -6.33
C THR A 302 8.09 11.77 -5.76
N GLY A 303 8.43 10.48 -5.78
CA GLY A 303 7.53 9.42 -5.34
C GLY A 303 7.16 9.53 -3.86
N ALA A 304 6.00 8.98 -3.50
CA ALA A 304 5.48 8.98 -2.14
C ALA A 304 6.40 8.25 -1.16
N MET A 305 7.17 9.00 -0.37
CA MET A 305 8.15 8.45 0.58
C MET A 305 7.93 9.08 1.96
N SER A 306 7.37 8.30 2.89
CA SER A 306 6.90 8.85 4.16
C SER A 306 8.02 9.44 5.02
N TYR A 307 7.78 10.61 5.63
CA TYR A 307 8.48 11.02 6.83
C TYR A 307 8.40 9.93 7.91
N GLY A 308 9.54 9.63 8.55
CA GLY A 308 9.73 8.45 9.40
C GLY A 308 10.47 7.33 8.67
N SER A 309 10.06 6.99 7.44
CA SER A 309 10.85 6.08 6.59
C SER A 309 12.14 6.75 6.15
N ILE A 310 12.03 7.98 5.64
CA ILE A 310 13.15 8.87 5.37
C ILE A 310 13.23 9.98 6.44
N SER A 311 14.43 10.54 6.61
CA SER A 311 14.72 11.63 7.53
C SER A 311 14.00 12.91 7.13
N LYS A 312 13.88 13.84 8.08
CA LYS A 312 13.30 15.17 7.82
C LYS A 312 14.11 15.89 6.74
N GLU A 313 15.43 15.80 6.83
CA GLU A 313 16.38 16.47 5.95
C GLU A 313 16.21 16.01 4.50
N ALA A 314 16.14 14.69 4.28
CA ALA A 314 15.90 14.13 2.95
C ALA A 314 14.51 14.53 2.42
N HIS A 315 13.48 14.46 3.26
CA HIS A 315 12.11 14.78 2.86
C HIS A 315 11.93 16.25 2.47
N GLU A 316 12.46 17.18 3.26
CA GLU A 316 12.41 18.62 2.98
C GLU A 316 13.27 18.98 1.76
N THR A 317 14.44 18.36 1.60
CA THR A 317 15.31 18.58 0.43
C THR A 317 14.58 18.27 -0.88
N LEU A 318 13.82 17.17 -0.92
CA LEU A 318 13.01 16.82 -2.09
C LEU A 318 11.88 17.83 -2.32
N ALA A 319 11.20 18.28 -1.27
CA ALA A 319 10.12 19.26 -1.40
C ALA A 319 10.65 20.60 -1.94
N ILE A 320 11.73 21.12 -1.37
CA ILE A 320 12.38 22.36 -1.81
C ILE A 320 12.78 22.27 -3.28
N ALA A 321 13.43 21.18 -3.70
CA ALA A 321 13.86 21.02 -5.08
C ALA A 321 12.68 21.00 -6.07
N MET A 322 11.60 20.28 -5.75
CA MET A 322 10.44 20.19 -6.64
C MET A 322 9.68 21.51 -6.72
N ASN A 323 9.50 22.20 -5.59
CA ASN A 323 8.85 23.51 -5.54
C ASN A 323 9.64 24.58 -6.32
N GLN A 324 10.98 24.53 -6.31
CA GLN A 324 11.82 25.40 -7.15
C GLN A 324 11.66 25.13 -8.64
N LEU A 325 11.37 23.89 -9.03
CA LEU A 325 11.16 23.49 -10.43
C LEU A 325 9.73 23.73 -10.92
N GLY A 326 8.77 23.92 -10.02
CA GLY A 326 7.34 23.85 -10.36
C GLY A 326 6.84 22.41 -10.61
N GLY A 327 7.65 21.40 -10.30
CA GLY A 327 7.21 20.01 -10.22
C GLY A 327 6.60 19.71 -8.85
N LYS A 328 6.40 18.44 -8.53
CA LYS A 328 5.64 18.06 -7.32
C LYS A 328 6.42 17.14 -6.39
N SER A 329 6.27 17.32 -5.09
CA SER A 329 6.74 16.37 -4.08
C SER A 329 5.58 15.77 -3.32
N ASN A 330 5.76 14.55 -2.80
CA ASN A 330 4.70 13.77 -2.16
C ASN A 330 5.09 13.39 -0.73
N THR A 331 4.17 13.60 0.22
CA THR A 331 4.41 13.32 1.66
C THR A 331 4.62 11.85 1.99
N GLY A 332 4.16 10.95 1.12
CA GLY A 332 3.91 9.57 1.51
C GLY A 332 2.94 9.45 2.69
N GLU A 333 2.90 8.28 3.31
CA GLU A 333 1.93 7.89 4.34
C GLU A 333 2.25 8.42 5.75
N GLY A 334 3.18 9.37 5.86
CA GLY A 334 3.78 9.76 7.14
C GLY A 334 3.15 10.96 7.84
N GLY A 335 2.18 11.61 7.21
CA GLY A 335 1.77 12.97 7.55
C GLY A 335 2.81 14.01 7.13
N GLU A 336 2.52 15.27 7.40
CA GLU A 336 3.45 16.39 7.22
C GLU A 336 3.34 17.32 8.43
N ASP A 337 4.48 17.85 8.89
CA ASP A 337 4.51 18.75 10.04
C ASP A 337 3.74 20.04 9.72
N PRO A 338 2.83 20.52 10.60
CA PRO A 338 2.07 21.76 10.38
C PRO A 338 2.93 22.97 10.02
N ASP A 339 4.14 23.09 10.58
CA ASP A 339 5.05 24.22 10.29
C ASP A 339 5.51 24.25 8.83
N ARG A 340 5.40 23.14 8.10
CA ARG A 340 5.70 23.05 6.67
C ARG A 340 4.51 23.37 5.79
N LEU A 341 3.28 23.22 6.29
CA LEU A 341 2.07 23.37 5.49
C LEU A 341 1.92 24.80 4.94
N TYR A 342 2.39 25.78 5.71
CA TYR A 342 2.32 27.20 5.39
C TYR A 342 3.61 27.78 4.80
N ASP A 343 4.63 26.94 4.57
CA ASP A 343 5.90 27.34 3.96
C ASP A 343 5.94 26.84 2.50
N PRO A 344 5.74 27.73 1.50
CA PRO A 344 5.70 27.33 0.09
C PRO A 344 6.98 26.65 -0.40
N ALA A 345 8.12 26.89 0.24
CA ALA A 345 9.37 26.23 -0.14
C ALA A 345 9.42 24.78 0.36
N ARG A 346 8.93 24.50 1.57
CA ARG A 346 9.05 23.18 2.22
C ARG A 346 7.79 22.32 2.16
N ARG A 347 6.63 22.88 1.81
CA ARG A 347 5.35 22.18 1.68
C ARG A 347 5.41 21.14 0.57
N SER A 348 4.91 19.93 0.81
CA SER A 348 4.74 18.95 -0.27
C SER A 348 3.47 19.24 -1.06
N ALA A 349 3.55 19.34 -2.39
CA ALA A 349 2.38 19.61 -3.23
C ALA A 349 1.33 18.48 -3.18
N ILE A 350 1.79 17.23 -3.13
CA ILE A 350 0.95 16.03 -3.08
C ILE A 350 0.85 15.51 -1.65
N LYS A 351 -0.37 15.36 -1.15
CA LYS A 351 -0.71 14.82 0.16
C LYS A 351 -1.30 13.43 0.03
N GLN A 352 -0.72 12.43 0.67
CA GLN A 352 -1.20 11.05 0.56
C GLN A 352 -2.21 10.68 1.67
N VAL A 353 -3.32 10.09 1.26
CA VAL A 353 -4.33 9.46 2.13
C VAL A 353 -4.21 7.95 1.96
N ALA A 354 -3.67 7.28 2.98
CA ALA A 354 -3.46 5.83 3.02
C ALA A 354 -4.26 5.18 4.16
N SER A 355 -4.32 3.84 4.21
CA SER A 355 -5.14 3.08 5.16
C SER A 355 -4.89 3.39 6.64
N GLY A 356 -3.67 3.81 7.02
CA GLY A 356 -3.36 4.20 8.39
C GLY A 356 -3.91 5.58 8.81
N ARG A 357 -4.30 6.44 7.85
CA ARG A 357 -4.71 7.85 8.03
C ARG A 357 -3.75 8.67 8.92
N PHE A 358 -2.46 8.33 8.91
CA PHE A 358 -1.48 9.03 9.73
C PHE A 358 -1.33 10.49 9.27
N GLY A 359 -1.54 11.42 10.21
CA GLY A 359 -1.42 12.86 9.97
C GLY A 359 -2.45 13.43 8.99
N VAL A 360 -3.53 12.70 8.68
CA VAL A 360 -4.59 13.16 7.78
C VAL A 360 -5.61 13.97 8.59
N THR A 361 -5.44 15.28 8.59
CA THR A 361 -6.32 16.26 9.25
C THR A 361 -6.98 17.19 8.22
N SER A 362 -7.98 17.98 8.62
CA SER A 362 -8.52 19.06 7.77
C SER A 362 -7.40 19.98 7.27
N GLU A 363 -6.53 20.44 8.17
CA GLU A 363 -5.42 21.36 7.85
C GLU A 363 -4.43 20.76 6.84
N TYR A 364 -4.14 19.47 6.97
CA TYR A 364 -3.29 18.73 6.04
C TYR A 364 -3.91 18.67 4.63
N LEU A 365 -5.21 18.39 4.53
CA LEU A 365 -5.92 18.26 3.25
C LEU A 365 -6.11 19.61 2.54
N VAL A 366 -6.39 20.68 3.30
CA VAL A 366 -6.55 22.04 2.75
C VAL A 366 -5.24 22.56 2.14
N ASN A 367 -4.09 22.14 2.67
CA ASN A 367 -2.76 22.53 2.19
C ASN A 367 -2.19 21.57 1.12
N ALA A 368 -3.07 20.96 0.32
CA ALA A 368 -2.73 20.08 -0.80
C ALA A 368 -3.06 20.74 -2.15
N ASP A 369 -2.18 20.57 -3.13
CA ASP A 369 -2.52 20.84 -4.55
C ASP A 369 -3.11 19.56 -5.18
N ASP A 370 -2.56 18.40 -4.82
CA ASP A 370 -3.06 17.09 -5.20
C ASP A 370 -3.22 16.21 -3.93
N ILE A 371 -4.30 15.44 -3.85
CA ILE A 371 -4.52 14.45 -2.79
C ILE A 371 -4.47 13.05 -3.39
N GLN A 372 -3.57 12.20 -2.92
CA GLN A 372 -3.37 10.85 -3.43
C GLN A 372 -3.93 9.78 -2.51
N ILE A 373 -5.00 9.11 -2.95
CA ILE A 373 -5.50 7.87 -2.36
C ILE A 373 -4.52 6.74 -2.70
N LYS A 374 -3.90 6.16 -1.70
CA LYS A 374 -2.94 5.06 -1.86
C LYS A 374 -3.61 3.70 -1.70
N MET A 375 -4.12 3.14 -2.79
CA MET A 375 -4.65 1.76 -2.78
C MET A 375 -3.54 0.75 -2.55
N ALA A 376 -2.41 0.91 -3.25
CA ALA A 376 -1.28 -0.01 -3.15
C ALA A 376 0.06 0.67 -3.50
N GLN A 377 1.15 -0.09 -3.35
CA GLN A 377 2.48 0.28 -3.83
C GLN A 377 3.20 -0.95 -4.40
N GLY A 378 4.02 -0.76 -5.43
CA GLY A 378 4.65 -1.87 -6.16
C GLY A 378 5.48 -2.83 -5.32
N ALA A 379 6.15 -2.33 -4.28
CA ALA A 379 7.01 -3.15 -3.42
C ALA A 379 6.27 -4.10 -2.46
N LYS A 380 4.96 -3.90 -2.28
CA LYS A 380 4.07 -4.72 -1.43
C LYS A 380 2.60 -4.49 -1.74
N PRO A 381 2.11 -4.90 -2.91
CA PRO A 381 0.69 -4.88 -3.24
C PRO A 381 -0.08 -5.80 -2.28
N GLY A 382 -1.32 -5.43 -1.96
CA GLY A 382 -2.19 -6.16 -1.02
C GLY A 382 -1.77 -6.05 0.45
N GLU A 383 -0.89 -5.11 0.81
CA GLU A 383 -0.44 -4.87 2.19
C GLU A 383 -0.39 -3.38 2.53
N GLY A 384 -0.43 -3.08 3.83
CA GLY A 384 -0.29 -1.73 4.37
C GLY A 384 1.16 -1.23 4.49
N GLY A 385 1.30 0.08 4.73
CA GLY A 385 2.54 0.71 5.13
C GLY A 385 3.13 0.07 6.40
N GLN A 386 4.47 0.07 6.51
CA GLN A 386 5.19 -0.49 7.66
C GLN A 386 6.28 0.47 8.09
N LEU A 387 6.27 0.86 9.37
CA LEU A 387 7.34 1.62 10.00
C LEU A 387 7.76 0.88 11.29
N PRO A 388 9.00 0.34 11.36
CA PRO A 388 9.51 -0.32 12.56
C PRO A 388 9.47 0.60 13.79
N GLY A 389 9.14 0.05 14.96
CA GLY A 389 8.94 0.82 16.19
C GLY A 389 10.16 1.65 16.61
N HIS A 390 11.37 1.10 16.42
CA HIS A 390 12.62 1.81 16.68
C HIS A 390 12.88 3.01 15.74
N LYS A 391 12.04 3.24 14.71
CA LYS A 391 12.02 4.46 13.88
C LYS A 391 10.92 5.44 14.29
N VAL A 392 10.05 5.08 15.23
CA VAL A 392 8.92 5.90 15.68
C VAL A 392 9.37 6.76 16.86
N TYR A 393 10.31 7.66 16.59
CA TYR A 393 10.76 8.66 17.56
C TYR A 393 9.62 9.63 17.93
N PRO A 394 9.71 10.37 19.05
CA PRO A 394 8.65 11.28 19.51
C PRO A 394 8.17 12.27 18.46
N TRP A 395 9.06 12.82 17.63
CA TRP A 395 8.68 13.72 16.53
C TRP A 395 7.92 13.01 15.41
N VAL A 396 8.28 11.76 15.07
CA VAL A 396 7.54 10.96 14.07
C VAL A 396 6.16 10.58 14.63
N ALA A 397 6.12 10.16 15.90
CA ALA A 397 4.90 9.83 16.59
C ALA A 397 3.92 11.01 16.66
N LYS A 398 4.44 12.23 16.92
CA LYS A 398 3.69 13.48 16.91
C LYS A 398 3.03 13.72 15.54
N THR A 399 3.79 13.68 14.44
CA THR A 399 3.23 13.91 13.09
C THR A 399 2.19 12.86 12.71
N ARG A 400 2.28 11.65 13.25
CA ARG A 400 1.37 10.54 12.94
C ARG A 400 0.20 10.39 13.93
N HIS A 401 0.16 11.18 15.00
CA HIS A 401 -0.76 10.99 16.13
C HIS A 401 -0.72 9.55 16.68
N SER A 402 0.50 9.05 16.91
CA SER A 402 0.76 7.69 17.38
C SER A 402 1.63 7.66 18.65
N THR A 403 1.90 6.46 19.15
CA THR A 403 2.75 6.24 20.33
C THR A 403 4.23 6.11 19.94
N PRO A 404 5.16 6.80 20.62
CA PRO A 404 6.60 6.61 20.42
C PRO A 404 7.05 5.16 20.67
N GLY A 405 7.99 4.68 19.85
CA GLY A 405 8.61 3.36 19.94
C GLY A 405 7.75 2.18 19.50
N VAL A 406 6.44 2.39 19.30
CA VAL A 406 5.51 1.34 18.85
C VAL A 406 5.53 1.22 17.33
N GLY A 407 5.69 -0.02 16.82
CA GLY A 407 5.69 -0.27 15.39
C GLY A 407 4.34 0.05 14.73
N LEU A 408 4.38 0.75 13.59
CA LEU A 408 3.19 1.12 12.84
C LEU A 408 3.02 0.23 11.62
N ILE A 409 2.15 -0.76 11.73
CA ILE A 409 1.70 -1.59 10.62
C ILE A 409 0.30 -1.10 10.25
N SER A 410 0.17 -0.52 9.06
CA SER A 410 -1.12 -0.02 8.59
C SER A 410 -2.02 -1.20 8.21
N PRO A 411 -3.35 -1.07 8.33
CA PRO A 411 -4.27 -2.04 7.78
C PRO A 411 -3.98 -2.27 6.28
N PRO A 412 -4.09 -3.50 5.74
CA PRO A 412 -3.97 -3.70 4.30
C PRO A 412 -5.03 -2.93 3.49
N PRO A 413 -6.34 -2.98 3.82
CA PRO A 413 -7.34 -2.21 3.10
C PRO A 413 -7.50 -0.80 3.70
N HIS A 414 -8.05 0.10 2.90
CA HIS A 414 -8.77 1.26 3.41
C HIS A 414 -10.10 0.78 4.00
N HIS A 415 -10.39 1.06 5.27
CA HIS A 415 -11.64 0.60 5.91
C HIS A 415 -12.89 1.36 5.46
N ASP A 416 -12.71 2.36 4.59
CA ASP A 416 -13.73 3.11 3.87
C ASP A 416 -13.66 2.89 2.34
N ILE A 417 -12.97 1.81 1.89
CA ILE A 417 -13.00 1.35 0.50
C ILE A 417 -13.07 -0.18 0.49
N TYR A 418 -14.27 -0.72 0.34
CA TYR A 418 -14.49 -2.16 0.11
C TYR A 418 -15.04 -2.46 -1.29
N SER A 419 -15.32 -1.43 -2.07
CA SER A 419 -15.91 -1.50 -3.40
C SER A 419 -15.55 -0.26 -4.21
N ILE A 420 -15.94 -0.22 -5.48
CA ILE A 420 -15.67 0.93 -6.36
C ILE A 420 -16.52 2.15 -5.99
N GLU A 421 -17.73 1.93 -5.49
CA GLU A 421 -18.64 2.95 -4.99
C GLU A 421 -18.11 3.59 -3.70
N ASP A 422 -17.42 2.82 -2.85
CA ASP A 422 -16.74 3.37 -1.68
C ASP A 422 -15.52 4.22 -2.06
N LEU A 423 -14.77 3.81 -3.09
CA LEU A 423 -13.70 4.64 -3.66
C LEU A 423 -14.27 5.95 -4.21
N ALA A 424 -15.39 5.91 -4.94
CA ALA A 424 -16.08 7.10 -5.41
C ALA A 424 -16.54 7.99 -4.24
N GLN A 425 -16.98 7.38 -3.13
CA GLN A 425 -17.31 8.12 -1.91
C GLN A 425 -16.08 8.79 -1.28
N LEU A 426 -14.92 8.12 -1.18
CA LEU A 426 -13.70 8.76 -0.67
C LEU A 426 -13.21 9.87 -1.61
N ILE A 427 -13.29 9.70 -2.94
CA ILE A 427 -12.96 10.76 -3.91
C ILE A 427 -13.87 11.97 -3.65
N HIS A 428 -15.18 11.75 -3.50
CA HIS A 428 -16.13 12.80 -3.16
C HIS A 428 -15.78 13.46 -1.82
N ASP A 429 -15.45 12.69 -0.79
CA ASP A 429 -15.09 13.22 0.53
C ASP A 429 -13.86 14.15 0.47
N LEU A 430 -12.81 13.71 -0.22
CA LEU A 430 -11.56 14.46 -0.34
C LEU A 430 -11.73 15.70 -1.21
N LYS A 431 -12.57 15.63 -2.25
CA LYS A 431 -12.91 16.80 -3.06
C LYS A 431 -13.73 17.83 -2.29
N ASN A 432 -14.64 17.40 -1.41
CA ASN A 432 -15.34 18.32 -0.51
C ASN A 432 -14.40 18.90 0.56
N ALA A 433 -13.42 18.14 1.04
CA ALA A 433 -12.42 18.61 2.01
C ALA A 433 -11.43 19.62 1.40
N ASN A 434 -11.20 19.55 0.09
CA ASN A 434 -10.46 20.55 -0.66
C ASN A 434 -10.98 20.65 -2.10
N PRO A 435 -11.90 21.58 -2.38
CA PRO A 435 -12.49 21.78 -3.71
C PRO A 435 -11.47 22.11 -4.81
N GLN A 436 -10.29 22.62 -4.45
CA GLN A 436 -9.25 23.03 -5.39
C GLN A 436 -8.27 21.90 -5.75
N ALA A 437 -8.15 20.87 -4.91
CA ALA A 437 -7.16 19.81 -5.13
C ALA A 437 -7.60 18.81 -6.20
N ARG A 438 -6.64 18.24 -6.95
CA ARG A 438 -6.89 17.07 -7.80
C ARG A 438 -6.84 15.79 -6.96
N ILE A 439 -7.68 14.81 -7.27
CA ILE A 439 -7.70 13.52 -6.58
C ILE A 439 -6.97 12.47 -7.41
N HIS A 440 -5.87 11.95 -6.87
CA HIS A 440 -5.08 10.86 -7.46
C HIS A 440 -5.49 9.53 -6.84
N VAL A 441 -5.53 8.47 -7.64
CA VAL A 441 -5.64 7.07 -7.16
C VAL A 441 -4.41 6.30 -7.58
N LYS A 442 -3.61 5.85 -6.60
CA LYS A 442 -2.41 5.06 -6.82
C LYS A 442 -2.71 3.56 -6.79
N LEU A 443 -2.63 2.94 -7.97
CA LEU A 443 -2.75 1.51 -8.21
C LEU A 443 -1.38 0.87 -8.45
N VAL A 444 -1.34 -0.45 -8.49
CA VAL A 444 -0.16 -1.22 -8.90
C VAL A 444 -0.51 -2.00 -10.16
N SER A 445 0.45 -2.10 -11.08
CA SER A 445 0.33 -2.92 -12.28
C SER A 445 0.11 -4.39 -11.91
N GLU A 446 -0.95 -4.98 -12.45
CA GLU A 446 -1.26 -6.40 -12.47
C GLU A 446 -2.31 -6.64 -13.57
N VAL A 447 -2.54 -7.89 -13.97
CA VAL A 447 -3.66 -8.23 -14.86
C VAL A 447 -4.98 -7.66 -14.33
N GLY A 448 -5.69 -6.92 -15.18
CA GLY A 448 -7.00 -6.35 -14.86
C GLY A 448 -6.95 -4.91 -14.35
N VAL A 449 -5.75 -4.34 -14.15
CA VAL A 449 -5.59 -2.95 -13.68
C VAL A 449 -6.25 -1.94 -14.61
N GLY A 450 -6.33 -2.20 -15.92
CA GLY A 450 -7.02 -1.31 -16.86
C GLY A 450 -8.52 -1.25 -16.62
N THR A 451 -9.13 -2.36 -16.22
CA THR A 451 -10.54 -2.42 -15.82
C THR A 451 -10.77 -1.61 -14.54
N VAL A 452 -9.87 -1.76 -13.56
CA VAL A 452 -9.93 -0.96 -12.32
C VAL A 452 -9.75 0.52 -12.62
N ALA A 453 -8.81 0.89 -13.50
CA ALA A 453 -8.58 2.28 -13.92
C ALA A 453 -9.81 2.90 -14.62
N ALA A 454 -10.54 2.13 -15.42
CA ALA A 454 -11.82 2.58 -15.98
C ALA A 454 -12.87 2.85 -14.89
N GLY A 455 -12.94 2.01 -13.86
CA GLY A 455 -13.76 2.24 -12.67
C GLY A 455 -13.33 3.52 -11.92
N VAL A 456 -12.03 3.72 -11.74
CA VAL A 456 -11.44 4.92 -11.11
C VAL A 456 -11.81 6.20 -11.86
N SER A 457 -11.76 6.19 -13.20
CA SER A 457 -12.18 7.32 -14.02
C SER A 457 -13.69 7.61 -13.88
N LYS A 458 -14.54 6.57 -13.85
CA LYS A 458 -15.98 6.70 -13.57
C LYS A 458 -16.29 7.15 -12.15
N ALA A 459 -15.40 6.87 -11.20
CA ALA A 459 -15.46 7.35 -9.83
C ALA A 459 -14.99 8.81 -9.67
N HIS A 460 -14.76 9.51 -10.79
CA HIS A 460 -14.37 10.93 -10.86
C HIS A 460 -12.96 11.24 -10.35
N ALA A 461 -12.04 10.28 -10.31
CA ALA A 461 -10.64 10.60 -10.05
C ALA A 461 -10.07 11.48 -11.17
N ASP A 462 -9.25 12.46 -10.80
CA ASP A 462 -8.59 13.36 -11.73
C ASP A 462 -7.30 12.73 -12.31
N VAL A 463 -6.64 11.88 -11.53
CA VAL A 463 -5.40 11.19 -11.91
C VAL A 463 -5.42 9.72 -11.48
N VAL A 464 -5.01 8.81 -12.36
CA VAL A 464 -4.70 7.41 -12.00
C VAL A 464 -3.20 7.16 -12.15
N LEU A 465 -2.56 6.68 -11.09
CA LEU A 465 -1.15 6.31 -11.08
C LEU A 465 -1.00 4.79 -11.15
N ILE A 466 -0.28 4.29 -12.16
CA ILE A 466 0.08 2.88 -12.30
C ILE A 466 1.53 2.69 -11.81
N SER A 467 1.69 2.05 -10.66
CA SER A 467 3.02 1.72 -10.13
C SER A 467 3.52 0.35 -10.58
N GLY A 468 4.77 0.26 -11.02
CA GLY A 468 5.45 -1.01 -11.30
C GLY A 468 5.88 -1.76 -10.04
N HIS A 469 5.98 -3.09 -10.12
CA HIS A 469 6.45 -3.97 -9.04
C HIS A 469 7.84 -3.61 -8.50
N ASP A 470 8.67 -2.97 -9.31
CA ASP A 470 10.06 -2.62 -9.02
C ASP A 470 10.21 -1.35 -8.13
N GLY A 471 9.08 -0.74 -7.73
CA GLY A 471 9.04 0.39 -6.81
C GLY A 471 9.84 0.20 -5.51
N GLY A 472 10.42 1.29 -5.00
CA GLY A 472 11.19 1.26 -3.74
C GLY A 472 10.33 1.13 -2.49
N THR A 473 10.94 0.73 -1.37
CA THR A 473 10.31 0.73 -0.04
C THR A 473 11.34 0.86 1.07
N GLY A 474 10.95 1.52 2.17
CA GLY A 474 11.76 1.58 3.39
C GLY A 474 11.69 0.29 4.21
N ALA A 475 10.56 -0.42 4.16
CA ALA A 475 10.32 -1.68 4.85
C ALA A 475 9.21 -2.50 4.16
N SER A 476 9.52 -3.77 3.84
CA SER A 476 8.59 -4.72 3.22
C SER A 476 9.06 -6.15 3.49
N PRO A 477 8.16 -7.14 3.61
CA PRO A 477 8.54 -8.54 3.54
C PRO A 477 9.24 -8.85 2.22
N LEU A 478 10.30 -9.67 2.27
CA LEU A 478 11.07 -10.06 1.09
C LEU A 478 10.20 -10.76 0.04
N THR A 479 9.25 -11.59 0.48
CA THR A 479 8.30 -12.29 -0.40
C THR A 479 7.51 -11.31 -1.27
N SER A 480 7.06 -10.18 -0.72
CA SER A 480 6.26 -9.20 -1.46
C SER A 480 7.12 -8.35 -2.38
N LEU A 481 8.36 -8.05 -1.98
CA LEU A 481 9.31 -7.30 -2.81
C LEU A 481 9.68 -8.06 -4.10
N LYS A 482 9.65 -9.39 -4.08
CA LYS A 482 10.02 -10.24 -5.22
C LYS A 482 8.85 -10.79 -6.01
N HIS A 483 7.73 -11.08 -5.36
CA HIS A 483 6.70 -11.96 -5.92
C HIS A 483 5.31 -11.32 -5.97
N ALA A 484 5.19 -9.99 -5.93
CA ALA A 484 3.90 -9.31 -6.01
C ALA A 484 3.96 -8.04 -6.87
N GLY A 485 2.92 -7.85 -7.70
CA GLY A 485 2.85 -6.81 -8.73
C GLY A 485 3.52 -7.21 -10.05
N GLY A 486 3.15 -6.52 -11.12
CA GLY A 486 3.70 -6.67 -12.46
C GLY A 486 4.54 -5.47 -12.95
N PRO A 487 5.26 -5.61 -14.06
CA PRO A 487 5.92 -4.51 -14.77
C PRO A 487 4.95 -3.38 -15.09
N TRP A 488 5.37 -2.12 -14.91
CA TRP A 488 4.49 -0.99 -15.20
C TRP A 488 4.19 -0.88 -16.69
N GLU A 489 5.07 -1.37 -17.57
CA GLU A 489 4.89 -1.37 -19.02
C GLU A 489 3.59 -2.11 -19.40
N LEU A 490 3.30 -3.24 -18.75
CA LEU A 490 2.09 -4.03 -18.99
C LEU A 490 0.83 -3.32 -18.47
N GLY A 491 0.87 -2.85 -17.23
CA GLY A 491 -0.29 -2.20 -16.61
C GLY A 491 -0.60 -0.84 -17.22
N LEU A 492 0.41 -0.09 -17.64
CA LEU A 492 0.26 1.20 -18.29
C LEU A 492 -0.38 1.03 -19.68
N ALA A 493 0.13 0.10 -20.49
CA ALA A 493 -0.46 -0.22 -21.79
C ALA A 493 -1.91 -0.68 -21.65
N GLU A 494 -2.20 -1.61 -20.72
CA GLU A 494 -3.58 -2.07 -20.46
C GLU A 494 -4.50 -0.91 -20.04
N THR A 495 -4.00 -0.01 -19.18
CA THR A 495 -4.75 1.16 -18.71
C THR A 495 -5.07 2.10 -19.87
N GLN A 496 -4.07 2.45 -20.69
CA GLN A 496 -4.25 3.30 -21.86
C GLN A 496 -5.28 2.72 -22.82
N GLN A 497 -5.10 1.45 -23.20
CA GLN A 497 -5.98 0.75 -24.14
C GLN A 497 -7.42 0.66 -23.60
N THR A 498 -7.59 0.31 -22.32
CA THR A 498 -8.92 0.15 -21.71
C THR A 498 -9.66 1.49 -21.60
N LEU A 499 -8.97 2.56 -21.18
CA LEU A 499 -9.58 3.90 -21.09
C LEU A 499 -10.00 4.43 -22.46
N LEU A 500 -9.19 4.19 -23.49
CA LEU A 500 -9.50 4.52 -24.88
C LEU A 500 -10.74 3.77 -25.38
N LEU A 501 -10.78 2.45 -25.22
CA LEU A 501 -11.90 1.59 -25.63
C LEU A 501 -13.24 2.00 -24.98
N ASN A 502 -13.19 2.57 -23.77
CA ASN A 502 -14.37 2.99 -23.02
C ASN A 502 -14.74 4.48 -23.21
N GLY A 503 -13.97 5.25 -23.99
CA GLY A 503 -14.20 6.70 -24.15
C GLY A 503 -14.02 7.48 -22.85
N LEU A 504 -13.09 7.04 -21.98
CA LEU A 504 -12.82 7.62 -20.67
C LEU A 504 -11.44 8.29 -20.56
N ARG A 505 -10.64 8.25 -21.64
CA ARG A 505 -9.26 8.74 -21.62
C ARG A 505 -9.14 10.27 -21.57
N ASP A 506 -10.16 10.97 -22.08
CA ASP A 506 -10.25 12.43 -22.21
C ASP A 506 -10.34 13.18 -20.87
N ARG A 507 -10.71 12.50 -19.78
CA ARG A 507 -11.07 13.13 -18.50
C ARG A 507 -10.18 12.76 -17.32
N ILE A 508 -9.16 11.94 -17.53
CA ILE A 508 -8.27 11.47 -16.47
C ILE A 508 -6.81 11.54 -16.92
N VAL A 509 -5.95 12.08 -16.06
CA VAL A 509 -4.51 12.06 -16.27
C VAL A 509 -3.97 10.68 -15.89
N VAL A 510 -3.15 10.08 -16.75
CA VAL A 510 -2.46 8.82 -16.43
C VAL A 510 -1.03 9.12 -15.97
N GLN A 511 -0.68 8.70 -14.77
CA GLN A 511 0.66 8.82 -14.19
C GLN A 511 1.31 7.43 -14.11
N THR A 512 2.65 7.34 -14.22
CA THR A 512 3.38 6.10 -13.93
C THR A 512 4.59 6.33 -13.03
N ASP A 513 4.90 5.33 -12.21
CA ASP A 513 6.15 5.22 -11.47
C ASP A 513 6.64 3.76 -11.43
N GLY A 514 7.90 3.55 -11.10
CA GLY A 514 8.51 2.21 -11.15
C GLY A 514 9.93 2.29 -11.69
N GLN A 515 10.86 2.65 -10.81
CA GLN A 515 12.29 2.69 -11.13
C GLN A 515 12.67 3.52 -12.38
N LEU A 516 11.88 4.53 -12.75
CA LEU A 516 12.24 5.50 -13.80
C LEU A 516 13.57 6.18 -13.43
N LYS A 517 14.54 6.13 -14.34
CA LYS A 517 15.93 6.57 -14.13
C LYS A 517 16.47 7.48 -15.22
N THR A 518 15.92 7.39 -16.42
CA THR A 518 16.44 8.08 -17.62
C THR A 518 15.31 8.82 -18.33
N GLY A 519 15.67 9.79 -19.18
CA GLY A 519 14.73 10.43 -20.10
C GLY A 519 14.12 9.43 -21.09
N ARG A 520 14.86 8.37 -21.45
CA ARG A 520 14.33 7.26 -22.24
C ARG A 520 13.17 6.54 -21.55
N ASP A 521 13.28 6.27 -20.24
CA ASP A 521 12.18 5.68 -19.47
C ASP A 521 10.92 6.57 -19.53
N VAL A 522 11.09 7.90 -19.43
CA VAL A 522 10.00 8.88 -19.50
C VAL A 522 9.33 8.86 -20.87
N VAL A 523 10.09 8.88 -21.96
CA VAL A 523 9.53 8.88 -23.31
C VAL A 523 8.80 7.57 -23.61
N ILE A 524 9.33 6.42 -23.18
CA ILE A 524 8.61 5.14 -23.32
C ILE A 524 7.29 5.16 -22.55
N ALA A 525 7.32 5.63 -21.30
CA ALA A 525 6.11 5.79 -20.52
C ALA A 525 5.10 6.73 -21.21
N ALA A 526 5.56 7.83 -21.81
CA ALA A 526 4.70 8.75 -22.57
C ALA A 526 4.04 8.05 -23.77
N LEU A 527 4.84 7.37 -24.60
CA LEU A 527 4.35 6.63 -25.77
C LEU A 527 3.35 5.53 -25.38
N LEU A 528 3.51 4.91 -24.22
CA LEU A 528 2.56 3.93 -23.67
C LEU A 528 1.31 4.55 -23.01
N GLY A 529 1.27 5.88 -22.83
CA GLY A 529 0.05 6.60 -22.42
C GLY A 529 0.16 7.48 -21.17
N ALA A 530 1.32 7.55 -20.51
CA ALA A 530 1.51 8.38 -19.31
C ALA A 530 1.75 9.86 -19.62
N GLU A 531 1.19 10.75 -18.81
CA GLU A 531 1.31 12.22 -18.91
C GLU A 531 2.16 12.82 -17.78
N GLU A 532 2.26 12.12 -16.65
CA GLU A 532 3.00 12.49 -15.46
C GLU A 532 3.90 11.32 -15.00
N PHE A 533 5.05 11.62 -14.38
CA PHE A 533 6.11 10.64 -14.11
C PHE A 533 6.63 10.76 -12.67
N GLY A 534 6.64 9.64 -11.95
CA GLY A 534 7.09 9.56 -10.55
C GLY A 534 8.49 8.99 -10.40
N PHE A 535 9.35 9.68 -9.62
CA PHE A 535 10.72 9.29 -9.36
C PHE A 535 10.98 9.16 -7.84
N ALA A 536 11.30 7.96 -7.37
CA ALA A 536 11.56 7.72 -5.94
C ALA A 536 13.04 7.47 -5.65
N THR A 537 13.57 6.32 -6.08
CA THR A 537 14.92 5.88 -5.72
C THR A 537 16.02 6.75 -6.31
N ALA A 538 15.89 7.20 -7.57
CA ALA A 538 16.92 8.02 -8.22
C ALA A 538 17.15 9.37 -7.49
N PRO A 539 16.11 10.16 -7.14
CA PRO A 539 16.28 11.34 -6.29
C PRO A 539 16.95 11.04 -4.93
N LEU A 540 16.65 9.91 -4.28
CA LEU A 540 17.35 9.53 -3.04
C LEU A 540 18.84 9.20 -3.28
N VAL A 541 19.18 8.56 -4.39
CA VAL A 541 20.58 8.32 -4.79
C VAL A 541 21.29 9.64 -5.03
N VAL A 542 20.66 10.59 -5.71
CA VAL A 542 21.16 11.96 -5.91
C VAL A 542 21.38 12.68 -4.58
N SER A 543 20.46 12.52 -3.62
CA SER A 543 20.63 13.04 -2.25
C SER A 543 21.71 12.34 -1.42
N GLY A 544 22.27 11.21 -1.89
CA GLY A 544 23.40 10.54 -1.26
C GLY A 544 23.24 9.04 -0.98
N CYS A 545 22.11 8.42 -1.34
CA CYS A 545 21.89 6.99 -1.08
C CYS A 545 22.93 6.14 -1.83
N ILE A 546 23.51 5.18 -1.11
CA ILE A 546 24.52 4.23 -1.63
C ILE A 546 23.97 2.81 -1.80
N MET A 547 22.64 2.64 -1.79
CA MET A 547 21.95 1.36 -2.02
C MET A 547 22.35 0.21 -1.07
N MET A 548 22.62 0.53 0.20
CA MET A 548 22.99 -0.46 1.21
C MET A 548 21.83 -1.38 1.65
N ARG A 549 20.57 -0.97 1.40
CA ARG A 549 19.32 -1.72 1.69
C ARG A 549 19.08 -2.03 3.19
N VAL A 550 19.56 -1.16 4.08
CA VAL A 550 19.34 -1.23 5.55
C VAL A 550 18.29 -0.24 6.06
N CYS A 551 17.42 0.25 5.16
CA CYS A 551 16.45 1.33 5.45
C CYS A 551 15.50 1.02 6.62
N HIS A 552 15.19 -0.26 6.83
CA HIS A 552 14.30 -0.76 7.87
C HIS A 552 14.97 -0.94 9.24
N LEU A 553 16.31 -0.84 9.32
CA LEU A 553 17.09 -1.04 10.54
C LEU A 553 17.43 0.25 11.27
N ASP A 554 17.04 1.40 10.71
CA ASP A 554 17.42 2.73 11.19
C ASP A 554 18.92 3.05 11.17
N THR A 555 19.73 2.22 10.50
CA THR A 555 21.19 2.33 10.46
C THR A 555 21.72 2.94 9.16
N CYS A 556 20.94 3.81 8.51
CA CYS A 556 21.36 4.43 7.25
C CYS A 556 22.65 5.24 7.43
N PRO A 557 23.76 4.89 6.76
CA PRO A 557 25.07 5.50 7.03
C PRO A 557 25.20 6.95 6.54
N VAL A 558 24.26 7.41 5.70
CA VAL A 558 24.27 8.70 5.01
C VAL A 558 23.07 9.59 5.40
N GLY A 559 22.40 9.28 6.51
CA GLY A 559 21.35 10.15 7.07
C GLY A 559 20.05 10.25 6.26
N ILE A 560 19.81 9.33 5.31
CA ILE A 560 18.59 9.37 4.46
C ILE A 560 17.45 8.57 5.07
N ALA A 561 17.62 7.26 5.28
CA ALA A 561 16.56 6.36 5.71
C ALA A 561 16.68 6.01 7.20
N THR A 562 16.86 7.03 8.05
CA THR A 562 17.08 6.90 9.50
C THR A 562 16.45 8.06 10.26
N GLN A 563 15.99 7.79 11.48
CA GLN A 563 15.55 8.77 12.44
C GLN A 563 16.58 9.00 13.55
N ASN A 564 17.57 8.12 13.69
CA ASN A 564 18.70 8.31 14.61
C ASN A 564 19.39 9.67 14.39
N PRO A 565 19.42 10.57 15.39
CA PRO A 565 19.99 11.91 15.25
C PRO A 565 21.45 11.91 14.79
N VAL A 566 22.29 11.03 15.35
CA VAL A 566 23.73 10.94 15.02
C VAL A 566 23.95 10.53 13.55
N LEU A 567 23.07 9.71 13.01
CA LEU A 567 23.14 9.31 11.60
C LEU A 567 22.54 10.36 10.67
N ARG A 568 21.49 11.08 11.11
CA ARG A 568 20.90 12.22 10.37
C ARG A 568 21.89 13.36 10.18
N ASP A 569 22.76 13.62 11.15
CA ASP A 569 23.83 14.62 11.04
C ASP A 569 24.81 14.35 9.88
N ARG A 570 24.82 13.13 9.33
CA ARG A 570 25.64 12.74 8.17
C ARG A 570 24.97 13.07 6.83
N PHE A 571 23.73 13.56 6.82
CA PHE A 571 23.04 13.91 5.59
C PHE A 571 23.71 15.12 4.93
N ALA A 572 24.20 14.91 3.71
CA ALA A 572 24.90 15.94 2.91
C ALA A 572 24.20 16.25 1.57
N GLY A 573 22.97 15.76 1.40
CA GLY A 573 22.16 16.04 0.21
C GLY A 573 21.76 17.51 0.15
N LYS A 574 21.65 18.05 -1.06
CA LYS A 574 21.21 19.43 -1.29
C LYS A 574 20.16 19.48 -2.39
N ALA A 575 19.26 20.47 -2.32
CA ALA A 575 18.16 20.62 -3.26
C ALA A 575 18.69 20.85 -4.68
N GLU A 576 19.80 21.57 -4.84
CA GLU A 576 20.41 21.88 -6.13
C GLU A 576 20.83 20.63 -6.90
N HIS A 577 21.25 19.56 -6.20
CA HIS A 577 21.60 18.30 -6.85
C HIS A 577 20.35 17.64 -7.46
N VAL A 578 19.23 17.69 -6.75
CA VAL A 578 17.93 17.15 -7.20
C VAL A 578 17.37 18.00 -8.34
N VAL A 579 17.52 19.32 -8.26
CA VAL A 579 17.19 20.25 -9.36
C VAL A 579 17.97 19.90 -10.62
N ASN A 580 19.28 19.70 -10.51
CA ASN A 580 20.13 19.29 -11.64
C ASN A 580 19.67 17.96 -12.24
N PHE A 581 19.34 16.97 -11.40
CA PHE A 581 18.83 15.67 -11.86
C PHE A 581 17.61 15.82 -12.76
N PHE A 582 16.57 16.52 -12.30
CA PHE A 582 15.34 16.67 -13.09
C PHE A 582 15.53 17.53 -14.33
N ARG A 583 16.41 18.53 -14.29
CA ARG A 583 16.79 19.29 -15.50
C ARG A 583 17.49 18.41 -16.52
N PHE A 584 18.38 17.53 -16.09
CA PHE A 584 19.07 16.60 -17.00
C PHE A 584 18.13 15.56 -17.60
N ILE A 585 17.21 15.01 -16.80
CA ILE A 585 16.16 14.12 -17.31
C ILE A 585 15.30 14.85 -18.35
N ALA A 586 14.84 16.07 -18.04
CA ALA A 586 14.02 16.85 -18.95
C ALA A 586 14.76 17.19 -20.25
N GLU A 587 16.06 17.52 -20.18
CA GLU A 587 16.87 17.78 -21.37
C GLU A 587 17.02 16.52 -22.23
N GLU A 588 17.27 15.36 -21.62
CA GLU A 588 17.33 14.08 -22.34
C GLU A 588 15.97 13.74 -22.98
N VAL A 589 14.85 14.03 -22.31
CA VAL A 589 13.52 13.90 -22.90
C VAL A 589 13.36 14.79 -24.13
N ARG A 590 13.82 16.04 -24.09
CA ARG A 590 13.76 16.95 -25.25
C ARG A 590 14.55 16.41 -26.43
N GLU A 591 15.76 15.92 -26.18
CA GLU A 591 16.61 15.33 -27.21
C GLU A 591 15.94 14.13 -27.88
N ILE A 592 15.30 13.25 -27.11
CA ILE A 592 14.62 12.06 -27.64
C ILE A 592 13.31 12.46 -28.37
N LEU A 593 12.49 13.36 -27.83
CA LEU A 593 11.28 13.83 -28.52
C LEU A 593 11.61 14.47 -29.88
N ALA A 594 12.70 15.25 -29.92
CA ALA A 594 13.22 15.85 -31.14
C ALA A 594 13.59 14.79 -32.18
N GLU A 595 14.32 13.75 -31.78
CA GLU A 595 14.68 12.60 -32.61
C GLU A 595 13.45 11.87 -33.16
N LEU A 596 12.40 11.73 -32.36
CA LEU A 596 11.14 11.08 -32.72
C LEU A 596 10.13 11.98 -33.43
N GLY A 597 10.46 13.25 -33.70
CA GLY A 597 9.59 14.18 -34.42
C GLY A 597 8.36 14.65 -33.65
N PHE A 598 8.45 14.73 -32.31
CA PHE A 598 7.43 15.29 -31.42
C PHE A 598 7.94 16.60 -30.80
N ARG A 599 7.06 17.61 -30.69
CA ARG A 599 7.41 18.92 -30.10
C ARG A 599 7.04 19.03 -28.63
N SER A 600 6.30 18.08 -28.08
CA SER A 600 5.97 18.03 -26.65
C SER A 600 5.73 16.60 -26.19
N ILE A 601 5.78 16.37 -24.89
CA ILE A 601 5.32 15.13 -24.26
C ILE A 601 3.87 14.89 -24.62
N GLU A 602 3.02 15.92 -24.58
CA GLU A 602 1.59 15.83 -24.91
C GLU A 602 1.36 15.25 -26.31
N GLU A 603 2.12 15.71 -27.32
CA GLU A 603 2.07 15.16 -28.68
C GLU A 603 2.52 13.70 -28.76
N ALA A 604 3.36 13.22 -27.82
CA ALA A 604 3.85 11.85 -27.79
C ALA A 604 2.92 10.89 -27.02
N VAL A 605 2.02 11.39 -26.17
CA VAL A 605 1.22 10.55 -25.27
C VAL A 605 0.37 9.53 -26.06
N GLY A 606 0.57 8.25 -25.76
CA GLY A 606 -0.22 7.16 -26.34
C GLY A 606 0.11 6.85 -27.80
N HIS A 607 1.22 7.36 -28.35
CA HIS A 607 1.75 6.98 -29.66
C HIS A 607 2.61 5.73 -29.59
N ALA A 608 2.04 4.62 -29.09
CA ALA A 608 2.76 3.35 -28.89
C ALA A 608 3.29 2.77 -30.22
N GLU A 609 2.72 3.17 -31.36
CA GLU A 609 3.20 2.79 -32.68
C GLU A 609 4.61 3.27 -33.02
N ALA A 610 5.15 4.28 -32.31
CA ALA A 610 6.52 4.78 -32.46
C ALA A 610 7.56 3.91 -31.72
N LEU A 611 7.13 2.90 -30.97
CA LEU A 611 8.01 1.90 -30.36
C LEU A 611 8.28 0.75 -31.33
N ASP A 612 9.46 0.15 -31.16
CA ASP A 612 9.93 -1.01 -31.95
C ASP A 612 10.24 -2.20 -31.02
N VAL A 613 10.03 -3.42 -31.50
CA VAL A 613 10.31 -4.69 -30.79
C VAL A 613 11.41 -5.52 -31.44
N GLU A 614 11.96 -5.13 -32.60
CA GLU A 614 12.94 -5.95 -33.34
C GLU A 614 14.17 -6.32 -32.50
N ARG A 615 14.58 -5.43 -31.58
CA ARG A 615 15.68 -5.69 -30.64
C ARG A 615 15.37 -6.82 -29.66
N ALA A 616 14.11 -6.99 -29.25
CA ALA A 616 13.66 -8.05 -28.35
C ALA A 616 13.78 -9.43 -28.99
N VAL A 617 13.43 -9.53 -30.28
CA VAL A 617 13.33 -10.78 -31.04
C VAL A 617 14.69 -11.51 -31.19
N ASN A 618 15.80 -10.78 -31.13
CA ASN A 618 17.13 -11.31 -31.39
C ASN A 618 17.83 -11.97 -30.17
N HIS A 619 17.26 -11.92 -28.95
CA HIS A 619 17.87 -12.51 -27.76
C HIS A 619 17.31 -13.91 -27.44
N TRP A 620 18.16 -14.91 -27.22
CA TRP A 620 17.73 -16.32 -27.05
C TRP A 620 16.76 -16.59 -25.87
N LYS A 621 16.87 -15.88 -24.74
CA LYS A 621 15.89 -15.94 -23.63
C LYS A 621 14.62 -15.12 -23.86
N ALA A 622 14.62 -14.22 -24.84
CA ALA A 622 13.46 -13.44 -25.24
C ALA A 622 12.76 -14.05 -26.48
N GLN A 623 13.38 -15.04 -27.13
CA GLN A 623 12.74 -15.86 -28.16
C GLN A 623 11.50 -16.52 -27.57
N GLY A 624 10.33 -16.18 -28.10
CA GLY A 624 9.02 -16.63 -27.61
C GLY A 624 8.22 -15.55 -26.86
N LEU A 625 8.81 -14.39 -26.56
CA LEU A 625 8.03 -13.25 -26.06
C LEU A 625 7.30 -12.55 -27.21
N ASP A 626 6.00 -12.34 -27.05
CA ASP A 626 5.19 -11.46 -27.90
C ASP A 626 4.92 -10.14 -27.17
N LEU A 627 5.57 -9.08 -27.63
CA LEU A 627 5.42 -7.72 -27.08
C LEU A 627 4.44 -6.88 -27.90
N ALA A 628 3.95 -7.37 -29.05
CA ALA A 628 3.02 -6.63 -29.90
C ALA A 628 1.73 -6.21 -29.17
N PRO A 629 1.15 -7.02 -28.26
CA PRO A 629 -0.04 -6.62 -27.50
C PRO A 629 0.13 -5.33 -26.69
N LEU A 630 1.34 -5.01 -26.22
CA LEU A 630 1.60 -3.78 -25.46
C LEU A 630 1.49 -2.54 -26.36
N PHE A 631 1.80 -2.68 -27.65
CA PHE A 631 1.87 -1.56 -28.58
C PHE A 631 0.59 -1.40 -29.40
N HIS A 632 -0.41 -2.25 -29.15
CA HIS A 632 -1.70 -2.14 -29.78
C HIS A 632 -2.36 -0.80 -29.43
N VAL A 633 -2.71 -0.05 -30.47
CA VAL A 633 -3.54 1.15 -30.37
C VAL A 633 -4.93 0.78 -30.89
N PRO A 634 -5.98 0.85 -30.06
CA PRO A 634 -7.35 0.55 -30.51
C PRO A 634 -7.78 1.44 -31.68
N GLU A 635 -8.69 0.96 -32.52
CA GLU A 635 -9.33 1.82 -33.53
C GLU A 635 -10.22 2.85 -32.82
N LEU A 636 -9.92 4.14 -33.02
CA LEU A 636 -10.62 5.24 -32.37
C LEU A 636 -11.41 6.07 -33.39
N PRO A 637 -12.55 6.67 -32.99
CA PRO A 637 -13.21 7.70 -33.78
C PRO A 637 -12.25 8.84 -34.14
N GLU A 638 -12.48 9.50 -35.28
CA GLU A 638 -11.69 10.66 -35.69
C GLU A 638 -11.73 11.74 -34.61
N GLY A 639 -10.55 12.22 -34.18
CA GLY A 639 -10.41 13.23 -33.13
C GLY A 639 -10.52 12.71 -31.69
N ALA A 640 -10.56 11.39 -31.46
CA ALA A 640 -10.54 10.83 -30.11
C ALA A 640 -9.26 11.22 -29.34
N ALA A 641 -9.45 11.64 -28.09
CA ALA A 641 -8.35 12.04 -27.21
C ALA A 641 -7.50 10.84 -26.77
N ARG A 642 -6.18 10.95 -26.91
CA ARG A 642 -5.20 9.97 -26.37
C ARG A 642 -4.69 10.32 -24.98
N HIS A 643 -4.93 11.56 -24.56
CA HIS A 643 -4.55 12.14 -23.28
C HIS A 643 -5.73 12.92 -22.67
N GLN A 644 -5.54 13.49 -21.49
CA GLN A 644 -6.58 14.29 -20.84
C GLN A 644 -6.78 15.62 -21.59
N LEU A 645 -8.04 16.01 -21.79
CA LEU A 645 -8.47 17.26 -22.44
C LEU A 645 -9.49 18.04 -21.59
N ILE A 646 -10.29 17.34 -20.80
CA ILE A 646 -11.35 17.92 -19.96
C ILE A 646 -11.16 17.53 -18.51
N THR A 647 -11.60 18.39 -17.59
CA THR A 647 -11.59 18.09 -16.15
C THR A 647 -12.83 17.31 -15.73
N GLN A 648 -12.73 16.56 -14.63
CA GLN A 648 -13.88 15.87 -14.04
C GLN A 648 -14.88 16.86 -13.44
N ASP A 649 -16.17 16.60 -13.63
CA ASP A 649 -17.24 17.25 -12.87
C ASP A 649 -17.48 16.46 -11.58
N HIS A 650 -17.23 17.10 -10.44
CA HIS A 650 -17.37 16.50 -9.11
C HIS A 650 -18.74 16.79 -8.46
N GLY A 651 -19.62 17.55 -9.11
CA GLY A 651 -20.97 17.85 -8.64
C GLY A 651 -21.03 18.71 -7.37
N LEU A 652 -19.96 19.48 -7.07
CA LEU A 652 -19.84 20.26 -5.84
C LEU A 652 -20.91 21.34 -5.72
N GLU A 653 -21.45 21.83 -6.83
CA GLU A 653 -22.53 22.82 -6.88
C GLU A 653 -23.86 22.32 -6.28
N LYS A 654 -24.03 20.99 -6.19
CA LYS A 654 -25.22 20.34 -5.61
C LYS A 654 -25.05 20.00 -4.13
N ALA A 655 -23.86 20.19 -3.56
CA ALA A 655 -23.59 19.87 -2.17
C ALA A 655 -24.43 20.76 -1.23
N LEU A 656 -25.01 20.15 -0.19
CA LEU A 656 -25.79 20.86 0.84
C LEU A 656 -24.94 21.93 1.53
N ASP A 657 -23.63 21.71 1.64
CA ASP A 657 -22.68 22.65 2.22
C ASP A 657 -22.68 24.03 1.56
N ASN A 658 -23.09 24.17 0.30
CA ASN A 658 -23.24 25.50 -0.30
C ASN A 658 -24.30 26.35 0.43
N GLU A 659 -25.32 25.71 1.01
CA GLU A 659 -26.28 26.37 1.89
C GLU A 659 -25.67 26.63 3.27
N LEU A 660 -24.95 25.65 3.83
CA LEU A 660 -24.32 25.77 5.15
C LEU A 660 -23.28 26.89 5.20
N ILE A 661 -22.48 27.05 4.15
CA ILE A 661 -21.48 28.13 4.02
C ILE A 661 -22.18 29.50 3.98
N LYS A 662 -23.33 29.61 3.31
CA LYS A 662 -24.13 30.85 3.29
C LYS A 662 -24.69 31.17 4.67
N LEU A 663 -25.20 30.17 5.38
CA LEU A 663 -25.71 30.33 6.74
C LEU A 663 -24.58 30.72 7.71
N ALA A 664 -23.38 30.21 7.50
CA ALA A 664 -22.19 30.49 8.31
C ALA A 664 -21.43 31.77 7.90
N ALA A 665 -21.97 32.57 6.98
CA ALA A 665 -21.26 33.72 6.40
C ALA A 665 -20.76 34.72 7.45
N ASP A 666 -21.54 34.99 8.51
CA ASP A 666 -21.14 35.93 9.56
C ASP A 666 -19.95 35.41 10.39
N ALA A 667 -19.92 34.11 10.71
CA ALA A 667 -18.77 33.49 11.37
C ALA A 667 -17.53 33.49 10.46
N LEU A 668 -17.73 33.20 9.17
CA LEU A 668 -16.67 33.16 8.17
C LEU A 668 -16.18 34.54 7.75
N ALA A 669 -16.94 35.62 7.97
CA ALA A 669 -16.55 36.98 7.61
C ALA A 669 -15.51 37.58 8.57
N ALA A 670 -15.42 37.09 9.80
CA ALA A 670 -14.54 37.62 10.84
C ALA A 670 -13.05 37.59 10.45
N ASN A 671 -12.31 38.66 10.76
CA ASN A 671 -10.87 38.73 10.45
C ASN A 671 -10.04 37.89 11.44
N ASP A 672 -10.51 37.79 12.68
CA ASP A 672 -9.92 36.98 13.73
C ASP A 672 -10.94 35.99 14.31
N ARG A 673 -10.49 34.83 14.75
CA ARG A 673 -11.32 33.78 15.36
C ARG A 673 -12.08 34.25 16.61
N ALA A 674 -11.54 35.21 17.36
CA ALA A 674 -12.18 35.76 18.56
C ALA A 674 -13.35 36.70 18.24
N GLU A 675 -13.42 37.21 17.00
CA GLU A 675 -14.47 38.11 16.52
C GLU A 675 -15.59 37.35 15.78
N ALA A 676 -15.43 36.04 15.56
CA ALA A 676 -16.41 35.22 14.87
C ALA A 676 -17.74 35.17 15.63
N GLN A 677 -18.82 35.55 14.97
CA GLN A 677 -20.14 35.57 15.60
C GLN A 677 -20.75 34.16 15.64
N PRO A 678 -21.41 33.78 16.76
CA PRO A 678 -22.10 32.51 16.83
C PRO A 678 -23.26 32.41 15.82
N VAL A 679 -23.28 31.32 15.05
CA VAL A 679 -24.30 30.99 14.06
C VAL A 679 -25.07 29.76 14.51
N ARG A 680 -26.40 29.82 14.43
CA ARG A 680 -27.31 28.71 14.71
C ARG A 680 -28.31 28.56 13.56
N ALA A 681 -28.46 27.35 13.05
CA ALA A 681 -29.40 27.07 11.96
C ALA A 681 -30.03 25.68 12.10
N GLN A 682 -31.19 25.49 11.47
CA GLN A 682 -31.84 24.20 11.31
C GLN A 682 -32.08 23.90 9.84
N VAL A 683 -31.70 22.70 9.39
CA VAL A 683 -31.72 22.31 7.97
C VAL A 683 -32.28 20.88 7.83
N ALA A 684 -33.07 20.62 6.80
CA ALA A 684 -33.52 19.25 6.51
C ALA A 684 -32.41 18.46 5.81
N ILE A 685 -32.27 17.16 6.12
CA ILE A 685 -31.27 16.29 5.49
C ILE A 685 -31.89 14.98 5.00
N ARG A 686 -31.34 14.43 3.92
CA ARG A 686 -31.70 13.15 3.33
C ARG A 686 -30.45 12.33 3.02
N ASN A 687 -30.61 11.02 2.88
CA ASN A 687 -29.50 10.09 2.65
C ASN A 687 -28.68 10.37 1.37
N ILE A 688 -29.25 11.12 0.42
CA ILE A 688 -28.55 11.59 -0.78
C ILE A 688 -27.56 12.74 -0.48
N ASN A 689 -27.73 13.43 0.65
CA ASN A 689 -26.81 14.47 1.12
C ASN A 689 -25.64 13.76 1.83
N ARG A 690 -24.54 13.62 1.10
CA ARG A 690 -23.32 12.95 1.54
C ARG A 690 -22.28 13.99 1.91
N THR A 691 -21.35 13.60 2.79
CA THR A 691 -20.18 14.42 3.16
C THR A 691 -20.57 15.79 3.72
N VAL A 692 -21.70 15.86 4.42
CA VAL A 692 -22.27 17.13 4.91
C VAL A 692 -21.40 17.72 6.01
N GLY A 693 -21.11 19.01 5.90
CA GLY A 693 -20.29 19.80 6.81
C GLY A 693 -18.82 19.89 6.43
N THR A 694 -18.36 19.09 5.46
CA THR A 694 -16.94 19.00 5.10
C THR A 694 -16.46 20.20 4.27
N MET A 695 -17.25 20.72 3.32
CA MET A 695 -16.87 21.95 2.60
C MET A 695 -16.99 23.18 3.50
N LEU A 696 -17.95 23.21 4.42
CA LEU A 696 -17.98 24.23 5.46
C LEU A 696 -16.70 24.15 6.32
N GLY A 697 -16.29 22.93 6.69
CA GLY A 697 -15.03 22.68 7.39
C GLY A 697 -13.80 23.17 6.60
N HIS A 698 -13.78 22.95 5.28
CA HIS A 698 -12.75 23.48 4.39
C HIS A 698 -12.63 25.01 4.51
N GLU A 699 -13.74 25.75 4.41
CA GLU A 699 -13.72 27.22 4.49
C GLU A 699 -13.23 27.71 5.86
N VAL A 700 -13.64 27.04 6.95
CA VAL A 700 -13.15 27.35 8.31
C VAL A 700 -11.64 27.12 8.40
N THR A 701 -11.15 25.95 7.99
CA THR A 701 -9.72 25.62 8.10
C THR A 701 -8.87 26.47 7.16
N LYS A 702 -9.34 26.76 5.94
CA LYS A 702 -8.63 27.62 4.99
C LYS A 702 -8.42 29.02 5.54
N LYS A 703 -9.41 29.56 6.27
CA LYS A 703 -9.33 30.90 6.84
C LYS A 703 -8.58 30.95 8.17
N PHE A 704 -8.82 30.00 9.07
CA PHE A 704 -8.37 30.06 10.47
C PHE A 704 -7.30 29.02 10.83
N GLY A 705 -6.84 28.22 9.86
CA GLY A 705 -5.85 27.16 10.05
C GLY A 705 -6.34 26.00 10.93
N GLY A 706 -5.41 25.18 11.42
CA GLY A 706 -5.71 24.03 12.29
C GLY A 706 -6.33 24.39 13.64
N ALA A 707 -6.17 25.64 14.10
CA ALA A 707 -6.81 26.12 15.33
C ALA A 707 -8.34 26.25 15.21
N GLY A 708 -8.84 26.42 13.98
CA GLY A 708 -10.26 26.61 13.69
C GLY A 708 -10.88 27.78 14.46
N LEU A 709 -12.16 27.63 14.79
CA LEU A 709 -12.95 28.61 15.53
C LEU A 709 -13.10 28.21 17.01
N PRO A 710 -13.49 29.15 17.89
CA PRO A 710 -13.94 28.82 19.24
C PRO A 710 -15.08 27.78 19.22
N GLU A 711 -15.20 26.97 20.27
CA GLU A 711 -16.22 25.94 20.37
C GLU A 711 -17.65 26.47 20.14
N ASP A 712 -18.47 25.66 19.46
CA ASP A 712 -19.86 25.97 19.14
C ASP A 712 -20.03 27.35 18.44
N THR A 713 -19.03 27.85 17.70
CA THR A 713 -19.19 29.08 16.91
C THR A 713 -20.22 28.85 15.82
N ILE A 714 -20.13 27.74 15.08
CA ILE A 714 -21.14 27.33 14.11
C ILE A 714 -21.81 26.07 14.64
N ASP A 715 -23.10 26.12 14.95
CA ASP A 715 -23.85 24.94 15.44
C ASP A 715 -25.14 24.79 14.61
N ILE A 716 -25.20 23.70 13.84
CA ILE A 716 -26.26 23.44 12.87
C ILE A 716 -26.97 22.15 13.25
N THR A 717 -28.30 22.25 13.38
CA THR A 717 -29.17 21.10 13.65
C THR A 717 -29.80 20.61 12.35
N PHE A 718 -29.75 19.30 12.13
CA PHE A 718 -30.31 18.61 10.98
C PHE A 718 -31.47 17.73 11.41
N THR A 719 -32.48 17.61 10.56
CA THR A 719 -33.62 16.70 10.77
C THR A 719 -33.79 15.79 9.55
N GLY A 720 -33.78 14.47 9.77
CA GLY A 720 -33.88 13.45 8.72
C GLY A 720 -32.74 12.43 8.78
N SER A 721 -32.38 11.83 7.65
CA SER A 721 -31.33 10.80 7.58
C SER A 721 -30.11 11.33 6.84
N ALA A 722 -28.92 11.28 7.42
CA ALA A 722 -27.69 11.70 6.77
C ALA A 722 -27.11 10.61 5.87
N GLY A 723 -26.59 10.98 4.70
CA GLY A 723 -25.84 10.07 3.84
C GLY A 723 -24.46 9.70 4.42
N GLN A 724 -23.65 9.03 3.59
CA GLN A 724 -22.28 8.66 3.96
C GLN A 724 -21.44 9.87 4.35
N SER A 725 -20.50 9.68 5.29
CA SER A 725 -19.46 10.67 5.65
C SER A 725 -19.99 11.95 6.30
N PHE A 726 -21.10 11.88 7.05
CA PHE A 726 -21.61 13.03 7.82
C PHE A 726 -20.56 13.55 8.82
N GLY A 727 -20.21 14.85 8.72
CA GLY A 727 -19.21 15.48 9.56
C GLY A 727 -17.77 15.01 9.30
N ALA A 728 -17.46 14.53 8.10
CA ALA A 728 -16.09 14.14 7.75
C ALA A 728 -15.13 15.35 7.76
N PHE A 729 -13.93 15.15 8.28
CA PHE A 729 -12.86 16.16 8.39
C PHE A 729 -13.27 17.48 9.07
N LEU A 730 -14.27 17.43 9.96
CA LEU A 730 -14.84 18.64 10.58
C LEU A 730 -13.84 19.28 11.57
N PRO A 731 -13.48 20.57 11.41
CA PRO A 731 -12.52 21.25 12.27
C PRO A 731 -13.16 21.78 13.56
N SER A 732 -12.30 22.22 14.50
CA SER A 732 -12.74 22.88 15.74
C SER A 732 -13.65 24.08 15.48
N GLY A 733 -14.67 24.21 16.33
CA GLY A 733 -15.63 25.31 16.35
C GLY A 733 -16.88 25.10 15.49
N VAL A 734 -16.97 23.97 14.79
CA VAL A 734 -18.18 23.53 14.10
C VAL A 734 -18.82 22.36 14.85
N THR A 735 -20.12 22.50 15.12
CA THR A 735 -20.97 21.51 15.79
C THR A 735 -22.12 21.12 14.87
N LEU A 736 -22.24 19.83 14.56
CA LEU A 736 -23.33 19.28 13.76
C LEU A 736 -24.20 18.38 14.63
N ARG A 737 -25.49 18.69 14.72
CA ARG A 737 -26.47 17.93 15.50
C ARG A 737 -27.46 17.29 14.55
N LEU A 738 -27.71 16.00 14.64
CA LEU A 738 -28.63 15.28 13.79
C LEU A 738 -29.74 14.65 14.64
N GLU A 739 -30.99 15.07 14.37
CA GLU A 739 -32.21 14.42 14.85
C GLU A 739 -32.73 13.48 13.74
N GLY A 740 -32.44 12.19 13.89
CA GLY A 740 -32.73 11.12 12.94
C GLY A 740 -31.66 10.03 12.99
N ASP A 741 -31.10 9.64 11.84
CA ASP A 741 -30.08 8.59 11.71
C ASP A 741 -29.02 8.94 10.66
N ALA A 742 -27.88 8.24 10.69
CA ALA A 742 -26.80 8.41 9.72
C ALA A 742 -26.35 7.07 9.11
N ASN A 743 -25.77 7.12 7.92
CA ASN A 743 -25.13 5.96 7.30
C ASN A 743 -23.69 5.77 7.83
N ASP A 744 -22.82 5.14 7.05
CA ASP A 744 -21.41 4.86 7.38
C ASP A 744 -20.55 6.14 7.45
N TYR A 745 -19.37 6.00 8.06
CA TYR A 745 -18.29 7.00 8.05
C TYR A 745 -18.59 8.32 8.80
N VAL A 746 -19.54 8.32 9.73
CA VAL A 746 -19.79 9.49 10.59
C VAL A 746 -18.49 9.91 11.28
N GLY A 747 -18.14 11.20 11.15
CA GLY A 747 -16.91 11.76 11.71
C GLY A 747 -15.62 11.14 11.18
N LYS A 748 -15.62 10.60 9.95
CA LYS A 748 -14.40 10.17 9.27
C LYS A 748 -13.35 11.28 9.26
N GLY A 749 -12.15 11.00 9.77
CA GLY A 749 -11.07 11.98 9.87
C GLY A 749 -11.41 13.22 10.71
N LEU A 750 -12.31 13.12 11.70
CA LEU A 750 -12.70 14.25 12.56
C LEU A 750 -11.47 15.02 13.06
N SER A 751 -11.51 16.35 12.96
CA SER A 751 -10.35 17.25 13.10
C SER A 751 -10.59 18.39 14.10
N GLY A 752 -11.41 18.14 15.12
CA GLY A 752 -11.68 19.04 16.24
C GLY A 752 -13.16 19.38 16.42
N GLY A 753 -13.99 19.14 15.41
CA GLY A 753 -15.42 19.44 15.45
C GLY A 753 -16.21 18.51 16.38
N ARG A 754 -17.48 18.86 16.61
CA ARG A 754 -18.42 18.07 17.42
C ARG A 754 -19.56 17.53 16.56
N VAL A 755 -19.83 16.23 16.65
CA VAL A 755 -20.95 15.58 15.95
C VAL A 755 -21.86 14.89 16.97
N VAL A 756 -23.15 15.23 16.95
CA VAL A 756 -24.16 14.65 17.82
C VAL A 756 -25.22 13.98 16.97
N VAL A 757 -25.49 12.70 17.19
CA VAL A 757 -26.55 11.97 16.48
C VAL A 757 -27.48 11.34 17.49
N ARG A 758 -28.78 11.65 17.36
CA ARG A 758 -29.83 11.08 18.19
C ARG A 758 -31.06 10.78 17.34
N PRO A 759 -31.90 9.80 17.74
CA PRO A 759 -33.17 9.58 17.07
C PRO A 759 -34.05 10.84 17.08
N ASP A 760 -34.97 10.87 16.13
CA ASP A 760 -36.08 11.83 16.11
C ASP A 760 -36.79 11.82 17.48
N ARG A 761 -37.18 12.99 17.96
CA ARG A 761 -37.88 13.13 19.25
C ARG A 761 -39.20 12.36 19.28
N ALA A 762 -39.83 12.18 18.12
CA ALA A 762 -41.07 11.47 17.94
C ALA A 762 -40.90 9.96 17.74
N ALA A 763 -39.67 9.45 17.69
CA ALA A 763 -39.41 8.01 17.56
C ALA A 763 -40.05 7.22 18.71
N ASP A 764 -40.80 6.18 18.38
CA ASP A 764 -41.57 5.33 19.30
C ASP A 764 -40.82 4.06 19.74
N HIS A 765 -39.55 3.91 19.35
CA HIS A 765 -38.69 2.80 19.70
C HIS A 765 -37.60 3.20 20.70
N LEU A 766 -37.03 2.19 21.37
CA LEU A 766 -35.90 2.36 22.28
C LEU A 766 -34.59 2.45 21.47
N ALA A 767 -33.89 3.58 21.64
CA ALA A 767 -32.67 3.90 20.91
C ALA A 767 -31.54 2.89 21.18
N GLU A 768 -31.45 2.39 22.42
CA GLU A 768 -30.39 1.48 22.88
C GLU A 768 -30.40 0.09 22.19
N TYR A 769 -31.49 -0.24 21.49
CA TYR A 769 -31.63 -1.48 20.73
C TYR A 769 -31.60 -1.26 19.20
N SER A 770 -31.45 -0.02 18.75
CA SER A 770 -31.56 0.36 17.34
C SER A 770 -30.24 0.90 16.81
N THR A 771 -29.96 0.65 15.54
CA THR A 771 -28.78 1.21 14.87
C THR A 771 -29.01 2.69 14.57
N ILE A 772 -28.12 3.55 15.04
CA ILE A 772 -28.18 5.01 14.83
C ILE A 772 -27.21 5.49 13.74
N ALA A 773 -26.11 4.77 13.54
CA ALA A 773 -25.10 5.05 12.53
C ALA A 773 -24.50 3.75 11.98
N GLY A 774 -23.96 3.82 10.75
CA GLY A 774 -23.37 2.67 10.06
C GLY A 774 -21.99 2.25 10.59
N ASN A 775 -21.13 1.85 9.67
CA ASN A 775 -19.81 1.27 9.91
C ASN A 775 -18.69 2.33 9.89
N THR A 776 -17.50 1.92 10.36
CA THR A 776 -16.25 2.68 10.20
C THR A 776 -16.35 4.11 10.77
N ILE A 777 -17.06 4.23 11.89
CA ILE A 777 -17.29 5.50 12.60
C ILE A 777 -15.96 6.05 13.12
N GLY A 778 -15.70 7.34 12.91
CA GLY A 778 -14.49 8.00 13.41
C GLY A 778 -13.19 7.49 12.79
N TYR A 779 -13.25 6.93 11.58
CA TYR A 779 -12.06 6.34 10.95
C TYR A 779 -10.93 7.35 10.83
N GLY A 780 -9.81 7.03 11.48
CA GLY A 780 -8.60 7.84 11.43
C GLY A 780 -8.69 9.19 12.15
N ALA A 781 -9.72 9.44 12.97
CA ALA A 781 -9.96 10.75 13.56
C ALA A 781 -8.76 11.29 14.36
N THR A 782 -8.48 12.59 14.28
CA THR A 782 -7.33 13.27 14.91
C THR A 782 -7.77 14.50 15.73
N GLY A 783 -8.91 14.37 16.42
CA GLY A 783 -9.40 15.29 17.46
C GLY A 783 -10.87 15.67 17.27
N GLY A 784 -11.57 16.07 18.32
CA GLY A 784 -13.01 16.37 18.30
C GLY A 784 -13.83 15.34 19.07
N GLU A 785 -15.16 15.48 19.03
CA GLU A 785 -16.07 14.73 19.89
C GLU A 785 -17.30 14.24 19.15
N MET A 786 -17.73 13.02 19.49
CA MET A 786 -18.92 12.40 18.92
C MET A 786 -19.80 11.75 19.98
N PHE A 787 -21.09 12.07 19.94
CA PHE A 787 -22.10 11.53 20.85
C PHE A 787 -23.23 10.88 20.06
N LEU A 788 -23.29 9.54 20.09
CA LEU A 788 -24.19 8.72 19.27
C LEU A 788 -25.18 7.96 20.15
N ARG A 789 -26.46 8.37 20.13
CA ARG A 789 -27.52 7.75 20.95
C ARG A 789 -28.13 6.55 20.21
N GLY A 790 -27.47 5.42 20.30
CA GLY A 790 -27.89 4.13 19.76
C GLY A 790 -26.69 3.26 19.39
N ARG A 791 -26.93 2.15 18.68
CA ARG A 791 -25.89 1.21 18.26
C ARG A 791 -25.23 1.65 16.96
N THR A 792 -23.94 1.36 16.79
CA THR A 792 -23.23 1.53 15.53
C THR A 792 -22.91 0.18 14.88
N GLY A 793 -22.56 0.22 13.60
CA GLY A 793 -22.07 -0.94 12.85
C GLY A 793 -20.65 -1.38 13.25
N GLU A 794 -20.00 -2.08 12.34
CA GLU A 794 -18.65 -2.62 12.49
C GLU A 794 -17.57 -1.52 12.49
N ARG A 795 -16.38 -1.84 13.02
CA ARG A 795 -15.18 -1.00 12.96
C ARG A 795 -15.36 0.40 13.53
N PHE A 796 -16.19 0.51 14.57
CA PHE A 796 -16.30 1.70 15.39
C PHE A 796 -14.92 2.15 15.88
N CYS A 797 -14.55 3.42 15.69
CA CYS A 797 -13.26 3.99 16.09
C CYS A 797 -12.03 3.29 15.48
N VAL A 798 -12.17 2.65 14.31
CA VAL A 798 -11.02 2.08 13.61
C VAL A 798 -9.98 3.18 13.35
N ARG A 799 -8.72 2.93 13.72
CA ARG A 799 -7.63 3.92 13.61
C ARG A 799 -7.88 5.26 14.33
N ASN A 800 -8.78 5.36 15.31
CA ASN A 800 -8.94 6.60 16.07
C ASN A 800 -7.61 7.00 16.72
N SER A 801 -7.22 8.26 16.55
CA SER A 801 -5.92 8.81 16.95
C SER A 801 -6.05 10.06 17.82
N GLY A 802 -7.26 10.42 18.26
CA GLY A 802 -7.42 11.59 19.13
C GLY A 802 -8.84 12.04 19.44
N ALA A 803 -9.89 11.45 18.84
CA ALA A 803 -11.26 11.83 19.12
C ALA A 803 -11.82 11.15 20.37
N LEU A 804 -12.77 11.82 21.03
CA LEU A 804 -13.67 11.23 22.03
C LEU A 804 -14.95 10.77 21.32
N VAL A 805 -15.32 9.50 21.48
CA VAL A 805 -16.52 8.94 20.84
C VAL A 805 -17.32 8.15 21.85
N VAL A 806 -18.60 8.49 22.01
CA VAL A 806 -19.55 7.79 22.88
C VAL A 806 -20.66 7.15 22.04
N SER A 807 -20.91 5.86 22.26
CA SER A 807 -21.98 5.08 21.60
C SER A 807 -22.71 4.19 22.61
N GLU A 808 -23.95 3.80 22.33
CA GLU A 808 -24.76 2.89 23.16
C GLU A 808 -24.66 1.42 22.74
N GLY A 809 -23.75 1.11 21.82
CA GLY A 809 -23.38 -0.25 21.42
C GLY A 809 -22.61 -0.26 20.11
N VAL A 810 -21.80 -1.28 19.88
CA VAL A 810 -20.93 -1.35 18.69
C VAL A 810 -20.89 -2.76 18.12
N GLY A 811 -20.72 -2.85 16.80
CA GLY A 811 -20.54 -4.13 16.10
C GLY A 811 -19.15 -4.73 16.27
N ASP A 812 -18.79 -5.63 15.35
CA ASP A 812 -17.49 -6.30 15.34
C ASP A 812 -16.33 -5.32 15.11
N HIS A 813 -15.14 -5.69 15.60
CA HIS A 813 -13.89 -4.96 15.32
C HIS A 813 -13.87 -3.52 15.86
N GLY A 814 -14.61 -3.24 16.94
CA GLY A 814 -14.54 -1.95 17.62
C GLY A 814 -13.11 -1.64 18.13
N CYS A 815 -12.70 -0.38 18.00
CA CYS A 815 -11.37 0.14 18.35
C CYS A 815 -10.19 -0.54 17.65
N GLU A 816 -10.43 -1.18 16.49
CA GLU A 816 -9.38 -1.82 15.70
C GLU A 816 -8.30 -0.79 15.31
N TYR A 817 -7.03 -1.10 15.54
CA TYR A 817 -5.88 -0.22 15.28
C TYR A 817 -5.93 1.17 15.93
N MET A 818 -6.74 1.41 16.98
CA MET A 818 -6.77 2.70 17.67
C MET A 818 -5.39 3.04 18.27
N THR A 819 -4.92 4.28 18.07
CA THR A 819 -3.60 4.78 18.54
C THR A 819 -3.70 5.95 19.51
N GLY A 820 -4.89 6.50 19.72
CA GLY A 820 -5.12 7.63 20.62
C GLY A 820 -6.60 7.97 20.73
N GLY A 821 -6.93 8.91 21.62
CA GLY A 821 -8.30 9.31 21.90
C GLY A 821 -9.00 8.40 22.92
N HIS A 822 -10.33 8.58 23.03
CA HIS A 822 -11.17 7.87 23.99
C HIS A 822 -12.41 7.29 23.30
N ALA A 823 -12.71 6.03 23.59
CA ALA A 823 -13.91 5.36 23.13
C ALA A 823 -14.74 4.95 24.36
N VAL A 824 -16.01 5.34 24.42
CA VAL A 824 -16.94 4.97 25.50
C VAL A 824 -18.12 4.21 24.90
N VAL A 825 -18.32 2.98 25.34
CA VAL A 825 -19.40 2.11 24.87
C VAL A 825 -20.34 1.83 26.05
N LEU A 826 -21.56 2.38 25.96
CA LEU A 826 -22.62 2.28 26.98
C LEU A 826 -23.55 1.08 26.73
N GLY A 827 -23.06 0.05 26.05
CA GLY A 827 -23.81 -1.16 25.73
C GLY A 827 -22.91 -2.29 25.20
N PRO A 828 -23.46 -3.27 24.47
CA PRO A 828 -22.70 -4.45 24.03
C PRO A 828 -21.68 -4.12 22.94
N THR A 829 -20.66 -4.98 22.84
CA THR A 829 -19.63 -4.99 21.78
C THR A 829 -19.72 -6.25 20.93
N GLY A 830 -19.27 -6.18 19.67
CA GLY A 830 -19.04 -7.36 18.82
C GLY A 830 -17.66 -8.00 19.05
N ARG A 831 -17.34 -9.05 18.28
CA ARG A 831 -16.11 -9.83 18.46
C ARG A 831 -14.87 -9.05 18.03
N ASN A 832 -13.71 -9.54 18.46
CA ASN A 832 -12.39 -9.02 18.05
C ASN A 832 -12.21 -7.53 18.40
N PHE A 833 -12.81 -7.08 19.50
CA PHE A 833 -12.70 -5.71 20.00
C PHE A 833 -11.25 -5.41 20.42
N ALA A 834 -10.81 -4.18 20.18
CA ALA A 834 -9.45 -3.69 20.44
C ALA A 834 -8.33 -4.46 19.69
N ALA A 835 -8.62 -5.13 18.58
CA ALA A 835 -7.59 -5.79 17.77
C ALA A 835 -6.57 -4.77 17.21
N GLY A 836 -5.29 -4.97 17.50
CA GLY A 836 -4.23 -4.05 17.07
C GLY A 836 -4.30 -2.65 17.70
N MET A 837 -5.17 -2.43 18.69
CA MET A 837 -5.21 -1.18 19.47
C MET A 837 -3.86 -1.03 20.18
N SER A 838 -3.16 0.07 19.89
CA SER A 838 -1.80 0.32 20.36
C SER A 838 -1.65 1.64 21.11
N GLY A 839 -2.74 2.41 21.26
CA GLY A 839 -2.80 3.60 22.09
C GLY A 839 -4.24 4.11 22.26
N GLY A 840 -4.43 5.03 23.21
CA GLY A 840 -5.76 5.50 23.63
C GLY A 840 -6.40 4.61 24.70
N ILE A 841 -7.64 4.94 25.08
CA ILE A 841 -8.37 4.25 26.15
C ILE A 841 -9.79 3.94 25.70
N ALA A 842 -10.24 2.71 25.93
CA ALA A 842 -11.63 2.31 25.71
C ALA A 842 -12.30 1.96 27.05
N TYR A 843 -13.51 2.50 27.28
CA TYR A 843 -14.36 2.20 28.42
C TYR A 843 -15.61 1.48 27.93
N VAL A 844 -15.88 0.29 28.48
CA VAL A 844 -17.00 -0.55 28.03
C VAL A 844 -17.78 -1.03 29.26
N ILE A 845 -19.08 -0.79 29.25
CA ILE A 845 -19.98 -1.32 30.29
C ILE A 845 -20.27 -2.80 30.05
N ASP A 846 -20.25 -3.61 31.11
CA ASP A 846 -20.53 -5.05 31.07
C ASP A 846 -19.73 -5.78 29.97
N LEU A 847 -18.44 -5.45 29.83
CA LEU A 847 -17.57 -6.03 28.81
C LEU A 847 -17.55 -7.56 28.90
N ASP A 848 -17.83 -8.21 27.77
CA ASP A 848 -17.59 -9.64 27.58
C ASP A 848 -16.12 -9.88 27.20
N PRO A 849 -15.31 -10.53 28.06
CA PRO A 849 -13.89 -10.78 27.78
C PRO A 849 -13.66 -11.66 26.54
N ASP A 850 -14.62 -12.53 26.17
CA ASP A 850 -14.49 -13.42 25.01
C ASP A 850 -14.54 -12.65 23.67
N ASN A 851 -15.09 -11.43 23.71
CA ASN A 851 -15.11 -10.53 22.55
C ASN A 851 -13.82 -9.72 22.39
N VAL A 852 -12.93 -9.68 23.39
CA VAL A 852 -11.67 -8.95 23.32
C VAL A 852 -10.64 -9.73 22.50
N ASN A 853 -9.95 -9.05 21.59
CA ASN A 853 -8.88 -9.69 20.81
C ASN A 853 -7.76 -10.22 21.73
N ALA A 854 -7.26 -11.41 21.42
CA ALA A 854 -6.22 -12.08 22.20
C ALA A 854 -4.96 -11.22 22.45
N GLY A 855 -4.62 -10.30 21.55
CA GLY A 855 -3.48 -9.39 21.69
C GLY A 855 -3.65 -8.32 22.77
N ASN A 856 -4.88 -8.00 23.17
CA ASN A 856 -5.20 -7.01 24.21
C ASN A 856 -6.07 -7.59 25.36
N ALA A 857 -6.26 -8.90 25.41
CA ALA A 857 -7.00 -9.54 26.50
C ALA A 857 -6.36 -9.29 27.88
N GLY A 858 -5.02 -9.22 27.94
CA GLY A 858 -4.27 -8.88 29.15
C GLY A 858 -4.23 -7.38 29.49
N ALA A 859 -4.84 -6.53 28.67
CA ALA A 859 -4.85 -5.06 28.82
C ALA A 859 -6.16 -4.54 29.46
N VAL A 860 -7.02 -5.45 29.92
CA VAL A 860 -8.30 -5.13 30.55
C VAL A 860 -8.09 -4.89 32.05
N GLU A 861 -8.55 -3.74 32.54
CA GLU A 861 -8.37 -3.27 33.91
C GLU A 861 -9.68 -2.70 34.49
N ALA A 862 -9.79 -2.66 35.82
CA ALA A 862 -10.87 -1.95 36.51
C ALA A 862 -10.61 -0.42 36.49
N LEU A 863 -11.67 0.37 36.69
CA LEU A 863 -11.56 1.83 36.77
C LEU A 863 -10.86 2.27 38.08
N ASP A 864 -9.91 3.20 37.97
CA ASP A 864 -9.41 3.98 39.10
C ASP A 864 -10.27 5.22 39.37
N ASP A 865 -9.97 5.97 40.45
CA ASP A 865 -10.75 7.15 40.84
C ASP A 865 -10.71 8.29 39.80
N THR A 866 -9.60 8.40 39.06
CA THR A 866 -9.46 9.40 37.99
C THR A 866 -10.33 9.02 36.81
N ASP A 867 -10.31 7.74 36.42
CA ASP A 867 -11.18 7.19 35.38
C ASP A 867 -12.66 7.39 35.73
N ARG A 868 -13.05 7.13 36.98
CA ARG A 868 -14.43 7.26 37.47
C ARG A 868 -14.97 8.67 37.33
N GLN A 869 -14.20 9.66 37.77
CA GLN A 869 -14.62 11.06 37.67
C GLN A 869 -14.71 11.51 36.21
N TRP A 870 -13.68 11.20 35.41
CA TRP A 870 -13.66 11.58 34.00
C TRP A 870 -14.82 10.95 33.22
N LEU A 871 -15.08 9.66 33.44
CA LEU A 871 -16.15 8.94 32.74
C LEU A 871 -17.53 9.45 33.16
N HIS A 872 -17.73 9.81 34.44
CA HIS A 872 -18.98 10.44 34.89
C HIS A 872 -19.27 11.71 34.08
N ASP A 873 -18.28 12.58 33.92
CA ASP A 873 -18.45 13.84 33.20
C ASP A 873 -18.72 13.63 31.70
N VAL A 874 -18.09 12.62 31.09
CA VAL A 874 -18.35 12.26 29.68
C VAL A 874 -19.75 11.68 29.49
N VAL A 875 -20.20 10.78 30.39
CA VAL A 875 -21.55 10.20 30.33
C VAL A 875 -22.62 11.26 30.59
N ARG A 876 -22.36 12.22 31.50
CA ARG A 876 -23.21 13.39 31.72
C ARG A 876 -23.37 14.22 30.45
N ARG A 877 -22.27 14.54 29.77
CA ARG A 877 -22.31 15.28 28.50
C ARG A 877 -23.06 14.54 27.41
N HIS A 878 -22.85 13.23 27.30
CA HIS A 878 -23.63 12.40 26.37
C HIS A 878 -25.13 12.47 26.67
N ALA A 879 -25.54 12.43 27.94
CA ALA A 879 -26.93 12.60 28.35
C ALA A 879 -27.49 13.98 27.98
N GLU A 880 -26.71 15.05 28.22
CA GLU A 880 -27.10 16.44 27.92
C GLU A 880 -27.26 16.68 26.42
N ASP A 881 -26.30 16.25 25.60
CA ASP A 881 -26.29 16.49 24.16
C ASP A 881 -27.31 15.62 23.40
N THR A 882 -27.58 14.40 23.89
CA THR A 882 -28.42 13.44 23.15
C THR A 882 -29.79 13.20 23.76
N GLY A 883 -29.99 13.50 25.05
CA GLY A 883 -31.15 13.06 25.82
C GLY A 883 -31.17 11.54 26.05
N SER A 884 -30.00 10.90 26.14
CA SER A 884 -29.86 9.45 26.33
C SER A 884 -30.51 8.97 27.63
N THR A 885 -31.44 8.03 27.49
CA THR A 885 -32.07 7.31 28.60
C THR A 885 -31.11 6.30 29.25
N VAL A 886 -30.15 5.76 28.50
CA VAL A 886 -29.11 4.86 29.02
C VAL A 886 -28.18 5.64 29.94
N ALA A 887 -27.61 6.75 29.46
CA ALA A 887 -26.74 7.59 30.26
C ALA A 887 -27.47 8.15 31.49
N GLY A 888 -28.72 8.60 31.33
CA GLY A 888 -29.54 9.05 32.46
C GLY A 888 -29.72 7.98 33.55
N LYS A 889 -29.92 6.71 33.18
CA LYS A 889 -30.00 5.60 34.14
C LYS A 889 -28.67 5.33 34.84
N LEU A 890 -27.55 5.40 34.11
CA LEU A 890 -26.22 5.19 34.69
C LEU A 890 -25.85 6.28 35.70
N LEU A 891 -26.20 7.53 35.40
CA LEU A 891 -25.91 8.68 36.27
C LEU A 891 -26.78 8.70 37.54
N ALA A 892 -27.96 8.08 37.51
CA ALA A 892 -28.86 8.02 38.66
C ALA A 892 -28.31 7.19 39.83
N ASP A 893 -27.45 6.21 39.56
CA ASP A 893 -26.73 5.40 40.55
C ASP A 893 -25.29 5.13 40.07
N TRP A 894 -24.50 6.21 40.00
CA TRP A 894 -23.18 6.18 39.40
C TRP A 894 -22.20 5.23 40.10
N ASP A 895 -22.21 5.18 41.44
CA ASP A 895 -21.26 4.36 42.20
C ASP A 895 -21.41 2.86 41.88
N THR A 896 -22.64 2.41 41.65
CA THR A 896 -22.95 1.05 41.18
C THR A 896 -22.62 0.89 39.70
N ALA A 897 -23.01 1.85 38.86
CA ALA A 897 -22.76 1.81 37.42
C ALA A 897 -21.26 1.76 37.08
N ALA A 898 -20.44 2.55 37.77
CA ALA A 898 -19.00 2.63 37.59
C ALA A 898 -18.27 1.29 37.83
N GLN A 899 -18.82 0.41 38.68
CA GLN A 899 -18.25 -0.92 38.94
C GLN A 899 -18.46 -1.91 37.78
N ARG A 900 -19.39 -1.62 36.87
CA ARG A 900 -19.68 -2.45 35.69
C ARG A 900 -18.81 -2.12 34.49
N PHE A 901 -18.08 -1.01 34.53
CA PHE A 901 -17.19 -0.62 33.46
C PHE A 901 -15.85 -1.34 33.54
N SER A 902 -15.36 -1.75 32.38
CA SER A 902 -13.98 -2.18 32.16
C SER A 902 -13.23 -1.12 31.36
N LYS A 903 -11.97 -0.90 31.71
CA LYS A 903 -11.02 -0.09 30.94
C LYS A 903 -10.12 -1.01 30.12
N ILE A 904 -9.90 -0.66 28.85
CA ILE A 904 -8.87 -1.30 28.02
C ILE A 904 -7.83 -0.24 27.68
N ILE A 905 -6.59 -0.48 28.13
CA ILE A 905 -5.44 0.38 27.85
C ILE A 905 -4.25 -0.47 27.43
N PRO A 906 -3.75 -0.35 26.18
CA PRO A 906 -2.66 -1.20 25.71
C PRO A 906 -1.42 -1.12 26.60
N SER A 907 -0.84 -2.27 26.96
CA SER A 907 0.23 -2.35 27.97
C SER A 907 1.45 -1.51 27.61
N THR A 908 1.93 -1.60 26.36
CA THR A 908 3.07 -0.80 25.88
C THR A 908 2.76 0.70 25.92
N TYR A 909 1.53 1.11 25.58
CA TYR A 909 1.13 2.51 25.65
C TYR A 909 1.17 3.01 27.10
N LYS A 910 0.61 2.23 28.03
CA LYS A 910 0.63 2.52 29.47
C LYS A 910 2.07 2.64 30.00
N ALA A 911 2.96 1.74 29.61
CA ALA A 911 4.36 1.76 30.02
C ALA A 911 5.11 2.99 29.48
N VAL A 912 4.88 3.36 28.21
CA VAL A 912 5.49 4.57 27.62
C VAL A 912 5.02 5.84 28.34
N LEU A 913 3.73 5.94 28.68
CA LEU A 913 3.20 7.06 29.47
C LEU A 913 3.86 7.11 30.86
N ALA A 914 3.91 5.98 31.57
CA ALA A 914 4.53 5.91 32.88
C ALA A 914 6.03 6.26 32.86
N ALA A 915 6.76 5.81 31.84
CA ALA A 915 8.17 6.14 31.65
C ALA A 915 8.38 7.63 31.38
N LYS A 916 7.54 8.23 30.54
CA LYS A 916 7.54 9.67 30.28
C LYS A 916 7.30 10.46 31.57
N ASP A 917 6.24 10.16 32.30
CA ASP A 917 5.86 10.87 33.52
C ASP A 917 6.92 10.72 34.63
N ALA A 918 7.58 9.56 34.72
CA ALA A 918 8.69 9.35 35.64
C ALA A 918 9.93 10.17 35.24
N ALA A 919 10.27 10.20 33.95
CA ALA A 919 11.41 10.94 33.43
C ALA A 919 11.23 12.47 33.56
N GLU A 920 10.03 12.98 33.27
CA GLU A 920 9.69 14.40 33.45
C GLU A 920 9.76 14.81 34.94
N ARG A 921 9.23 13.99 35.85
CA ARG A 921 9.34 14.22 37.30
C ARG A 921 10.79 14.16 37.81
N ALA A 922 11.65 13.39 37.16
CA ALA A 922 13.07 13.32 37.48
C ALA A 922 13.90 14.49 36.89
N GLY A 923 13.29 15.37 36.09
CA GLY A 923 13.96 16.53 35.49
C GLY A 923 15.00 16.15 34.42
N LEU A 924 14.83 15.00 33.75
CA LEU A 924 15.72 14.54 32.68
C LEU A 924 15.63 15.45 31.45
N SER A 925 16.69 15.45 30.64
CA SER A 925 16.69 16.16 29.35
C SER A 925 15.71 15.52 28.35
N GLU A 926 15.32 16.25 27.31
CA GLU A 926 14.42 15.74 26.26
C GLU A 926 14.97 14.49 25.56
N THR A 927 16.30 14.41 25.40
CA THR A 927 16.98 13.23 24.86
C THR A 927 16.84 12.03 25.77
N GLU A 928 17.10 12.20 27.08
CA GLU A 928 16.98 11.13 28.07
C GLU A 928 15.52 10.67 28.24
N ILE A 929 14.56 11.60 28.20
CA ILE A 929 13.12 11.28 28.19
C ILE A 929 12.80 10.42 26.96
N THR A 930 13.29 10.81 25.79
CA THR A 930 13.10 10.04 24.55
C THR A 930 13.66 8.63 24.67
N GLU A 931 14.89 8.49 25.18
CA GLU A 931 15.51 7.18 25.40
C GLU A 931 14.69 6.31 26.34
N LYS A 932 14.20 6.87 27.45
CA LYS A 932 13.35 6.15 28.42
C LYS A 932 12.03 5.71 27.82
N MET A 933 11.39 6.56 27.02
CA MET A 933 10.15 6.21 26.30
C MET A 933 10.39 5.10 25.28
N MET A 934 11.47 5.19 24.50
CA MET A 934 11.81 4.17 23.50
C MET A 934 12.19 2.83 24.16
N GLU A 935 12.93 2.87 25.28
CA GLU A 935 13.27 1.69 26.09
C GLU A 935 12.01 1.00 26.63
N ALA A 936 11.06 1.76 27.18
CA ALA A 936 9.78 1.24 27.64
C ALA A 936 8.99 0.60 26.50
N ALA A 937 8.88 1.28 25.36
CA ALA A 937 8.16 0.76 24.20
C ALA A 937 8.72 -0.57 23.67
N ILE A 938 10.04 -0.77 23.76
CA ILE A 938 10.72 -2.00 23.32
C ILE A 938 10.52 -3.13 24.33
N ASN A 939 10.55 -2.83 25.62
CA ASN A 939 10.55 -3.84 26.68
C ASN A 939 9.15 -4.27 27.13
N GLY A 940 8.10 -3.49 26.80
CA GLY A 940 6.73 -3.75 27.24
C GLY A 940 6.45 -3.05 28.54
#